data_AF-A0A318H3J9-F1
#
_entry.id   AF-A0A318H3J9-F1
#
_cell.length_a   1.000
_cell.length_b   1.000
_cell.length_c   1.000
_cell.angle_alpha   90.00
_cell.angle_beta   90.00
_cell.angle_gamma   90.00
#
_symmetry.space_group_name_H-M   'P 1'
#
loop_
_entity.id
_entity.type
_entity.pdbx_description
1 polymer ?
#
loop_
_entity_poly.entity_id
_entity_poly.type
_entity_poly.pdbx_seq_one_letter_code
_entity_poly.pdbx_strand_id
1 'polypeptide(L)'
;MPGSVDEHGEPSPWRLIASAPGQWAGPDELPATGWQAVDRLGTVAAMLRGLAPAGADWSVVAQRMTAAPVAGAALGNALDAADWWMALDLFLRADELAGAGGARLELDGLATLAEVWLDGRRLLDSRNMFVAHAVPLDGLTPGRHRLVIVARSLDAALQQRRPRPRWRAPMIEHQQLRWWRTSVLGRTPGWSPPAAPVGAWRDVRLVLPGASPGWQVGPARLQAWLDGAEGRLDIEVPLQAGGADLRAAPPPVVELLLTRERHTLVEEDPVARVLLQPEAGRACWRTRLRLPVVDPWWPHTHGEPALYRATLRLDDGMQVTFTDLGCIGFRRVEVDTDGGDFRVRINGQPVFCRGACWTPLDVVGLRATPDQHEAAVAQVCATGMNMVRVAGTMVYEEASFHAACDRAGLMVWQEFMFANMDFPHDDEAWRRSVETEARQQLGHWQSHPCVVLVCGNSEVGQQAAMWGAPRADWEPALFHETLPALVGEVLPGTPYWPSSAHGGAFPHAPDSGTTSAYAVGAYLRPLEDARRLAPRFATECLAFANVPPAATLSRLRGGTGVRVTHPAWKEGSPRDLGAGWDFDDVRDHYLELLSGESARTLRYSDHDRYLMLSRITTAEVMAAAMAEWRLPGSACRGALVWWLRDLRPGAGWGLLDDRGLPKSVCHALRRVLQPQAVLLADEGHSGLVAHVINEGPQPLQARLRLDVWRQRSALESLGIDLELAAHGHAAIPVAASLDRWIDLTWAHRFGPRGHEAVSARLLGADGRTLSEHWHFPGGLLRPGREAAQLQADAQALGHGVAEVTLRAETLCPAVHFDVPGWVADDEFFHLAPGETRAVRLRAIDLAPSKRIPPLRGCALAPGLSGPVVIKGGT
;
A
#
# COMPACT_ATOMS: atom_id res chain seq x y z
N MET A 1 -3.72 13.03 -23.51
CA MET A 1 -3.61 14.17 -24.44
C MET A 1 -3.18 15.45 -23.72
N PRO A 2 -1.93 15.58 -23.28
CA PRO A 2 -1.33 16.90 -23.03
C PRO A 2 -0.76 17.42 -24.36
N GLY A 3 -1.21 18.59 -24.83
CA GLY A 3 -0.67 19.23 -26.03
C GLY A 3 -1.54 19.20 -27.29
N SER A 4 -2.86 19.02 -27.18
CA SER A 4 -3.75 19.33 -28.30
C SER A 4 -3.67 20.82 -28.58
N VAL A 5 -3.40 21.19 -29.83
CA VAL A 5 -3.34 22.59 -30.26
C VAL A 5 -4.63 23.01 -30.92
N ASP A 6 -4.97 24.28 -30.80
CA ASP A 6 -6.00 24.91 -31.61
C ASP A 6 -5.51 25.14 -33.06
N GLU A 7 -6.34 25.79 -33.88
CA GLU A 7 -6.01 26.12 -35.28
C GLU A 7 -4.78 27.04 -35.44
N HIS A 8 -4.26 27.60 -34.34
CA HIS A 8 -3.11 28.50 -34.29
C HIS A 8 -1.87 27.87 -33.66
N GLY A 9 -1.94 26.61 -33.22
CA GLY A 9 -0.82 25.95 -32.55
C GLY A 9 -0.77 26.19 -31.03
N GLU A 10 -1.79 26.82 -30.44
CA GLU A 10 -1.85 27.11 -29.00
C GLU A 10 -2.48 25.96 -28.22
N PRO A 11 -2.02 25.64 -27.00
CA PRO A 11 -2.60 24.55 -26.20
C PRO A 11 -4.10 24.76 -25.92
N SER A 12 -4.93 23.84 -26.38
CA SER A 12 -6.35 23.74 -26.04
C SER A 12 -6.50 23.02 -24.70
N PRO A 13 -6.91 23.69 -23.62
CA PRO A 13 -7.09 23.06 -22.32
C PRO A 13 -8.37 22.22 -22.32
N TRP A 14 -8.39 21.22 -21.42
CA TRP A 14 -9.66 20.60 -21.08
C TRP A 14 -10.57 21.61 -20.41
N ARG A 15 -11.87 21.45 -20.59
CA ARG A 15 -12.89 22.29 -19.95
C ARG A 15 -13.82 21.41 -19.12
N LEU A 16 -14.15 21.86 -17.92
CA LEU A 16 -15.03 21.17 -16.97
C LEU A 16 -16.27 22.03 -16.65
N ILE A 17 -17.45 21.42 -16.64
CA ILE A 17 -18.69 22.03 -16.13
C ILE A 17 -19.54 20.96 -15.42
N ALA A 18 -20.27 21.37 -14.38
CA ALA A 18 -21.22 20.51 -13.67
C ALA A 18 -22.65 20.89 -14.03
N SER A 19 -23.54 19.91 -14.10
CA SER A 19 -24.97 20.09 -14.29
C SER A 19 -25.77 19.23 -13.32
N ALA A 20 -27.06 19.52 -13.21
CA ALA A 20 -27.93 18.60 -12.50
C ALA A 20 -28.03 17.26 -13.24
N PRO A 21 -28.34 16.16 -12.53
CA PRO A 21 -28.48 14.85 -13.16
C PRO A 21 -29.49 14.87 -14.30
N GLY A 22 -29.05 14.49 -15.50
CA GLY A 22 -29.90 14.42 -16.69
C GLY A 22 -30.36 15.77 -17.23
N GLN A 23 -29.76 16.89 -16.79
CA GLN A 23 -30.11 18.22 -17.29
C GLN A 23 -29.87 18.38 -18.80
N TRP A 24 -28.77 17.82 -19.30
CA TRP A 24 -28.44 17.80 -20.72
C TRP A 24 -28.36 16.36 -21.20
N ALA A 25 -29.10 16.04 -22.26
CA ALA A 25 -29.13 14.69 -22.83
C ALA A 25 -27.80 14.36 -23.51
N GLY A 26 -27.17 15.34 -24.17
CA GLY A 26 -25.91 15.17 -24.89
C GLY A 26 -25.21 16.49 -25.19
N PRO A 27 -24.09 16.44 -25.94
CA PRO A 27 -23.23 17.59 -26.20
C PRO A 27 -23.91 18.80 -26.87
N ASP A 28 -24.99 18.58 -27.63
CA ASP A 28 -25.69 19.63 -28.38
C ASP A 28 -26.48 20.59 -27.48
N GLU A 29 -26.78 20.18 -26.24
CA GLU A 29 -27.50 20.99 -25.25
C GLU A 29 -26.56 21.74 -24.30
N LEU A 30 -25.23 21.56 -24.45
CA LEU A 30 -24.24 22.17 -23.57
C LEU A 30 -24.17 23.70 -23.73
N PRO A 31 -24.06 24.45 -22.63
CA PRO A 31 -23.98 25.91 -22.69
C PRO A 31 -22.64 26.35 -23.26
N ALA A 32 -22.64 27.53 -23.89
CA ALA A 32 -21.43 28.16 -24.39
C ALA A 32 -20.53 28.75 -23.27
N THR A 33 -21.11 29.03 -22.10
CA THR A 33 -20.42 29.67 -20.95
C THR A 33 -20.50 28.81 -19.69
N GLY A 34 -19.71 29.13 -18.67
CA GLY A 34 -19.70 28.42 -17.37
C GLY A 34 -18.65 27.32 -17.23
N TRP A 35 -17.87 27.07 -18.29
CA TRP A 35 -16.76 26.11 -18.29
C TRP A 35 -15.55 26.62 -17.50
N GLN A 36 -14.90 25.73 -16.76
CA GLN A 36 -13.62 25.95 -16.10
C GLN A 36 -12.50 25.28 -16.90
N ALA A 37 -11.45 26.01 -17.27
CA ALA A 37 -10.29 25.42 -17.94
C ALA A 37 -9.46 24.61 -16.95
N VAL A 38 -9.10 23.38 -17.29
CA VAL A 38 -8.29 22.47 -16.47
C VAL A 38 -7.13 21.92 -17.31
N ASP A 39 -5.94 21.88 -16.73
CA ASP A 39 -4.73 21.52 -17.46
C ASP A 39 -4.63 20.02 -17.76
N ARG A 40 -5.23 19.20 -16.90
CA ARG A 40 -5.16 17.73 -16.99
C ARG A 40 -6.45 17.10 -16.54
N LEU A 41 -6.89 16.07 -17.26
CA LEU A 41 -7.96 15.19 -16.81
C LEU A 41 -7.51 14.33 -15.62
N GLY A 42 -8.48 13.99 -14.79
CA GLY A 42 -8.33 13.07 -13.68
C GLY A 42 -9.67 12.83 -13.03
N THR A 43 -9.65 12.44 -11.75
CA THR A 43 -10.87 12.55 -10.94
C THR A 43 -11.32 14.01 -10.91
N VAL A 44 -12.62 14.24 -10.83
CA VAL A 44 -13.19 15.59 -10.68
C VAL A 44 -12.57 16.28 -9.47
N ALA A 45 -12.44 15.60 -8.34
CA ALA A 45 -11.79 16.14 -7.15
C ALA A 45 -10.36 16.64 -7.43
N ALA A 46 -9.56 15.89 -8.20
CA ALA A 46 -8.20 16.29 -8.57
C ALA A 46 -8.19 17.48 -9.54
N MET A 47 -9.12 17.53 -10.51
CA MET A 47 -9.27 18.69 -11.40
C MET A 47 -9.65 19.96 -10.62
N LEU A 48 -10.61 19.85 -9.69
CA LEU A 48 -11.00 20.95 -8.81
C LEU A 48 -9.86 21.38 -7.86
N ARG A 49 -9.05 20.44 -7.40
CA ARG A 49 -7.82 20.74 -6.62
C ARG A 49 -6.85 21.60 -7.43
N GLY A 50 -6.71 21.35 -8.74
CA GLY A 50 -5.88 22.15 -9.64
C GLY A 50 -6.38 23.59 -9.83
N LEU A 51 -7.69 23.81 -9.69
CA LEU A 51 -8.31 25.14 -9.75
C LEU A 51 -8.27 25.89 -8.41
N ALA A 52 -7.99 25.20 -7.31
CA ALA A 52 -8.02 25.78 -5.98
C ALA A 52 -6.81 26.70 -5.76
N PRO A 53 -6.97 27.81 -5.00
CA PRO A 53 -5.83 28.59 -4.53
C PRO A 53 -4.80 27.70 -3.82
N ALA A 54 -3.51 28.02 -3.94
CA ALA A 54 -2.45 27.22 -3.32
C ALA A 54 -2.71 26.98 -1.82
N GLY A 55 -2.79 25.70 -1.43
CA GLY A 55 -3.06 25.27 -0.05
C GLY A 55 -4.55 25.16 0.33
N ALA A 56 -5.49 25.47 -0.57
CA ALA A 56 -6.91 25.22 -0.36
C ALA A 56 -7.31 23.79 -0.77
N ASP A 57 -8.34 23.27 -0.10
CA ASP A 57 -8.95 21.97 -0.42
C ASP A 57 -9.78 22.06 -1.72
N TRP A 58 -9.87 20.96 -2.47
CA TRP A 58 -10.66 20.88 -3.71
C TRP A 58 -12.14 21.22 -3.46
N SER A 59 -12.64 20.91 -2.26
CA SER A 59 -14.02 21.19 -1.86
C SER A 59 -14.34 22.69 -1.88
N VAL A 60 -13.34 23.57 -1.73
CA VAL A 60 -13.55 25.03 -1.76
C VAL A 60 -14.00 25.50 -3.14
N VAL A 61 -13.44 24.90 -4.20
CA VAL A 61 -13.87 25.20 -5.58
C VAL A 61 -15.22 24.55 -5.85
N ALA A 62 -15.41 23.30 -5.42
CA ALA A 62 -16.68 22.58 -5.56
C ALA A 62 -17.86 23.33 -4.91
N GLN A 63 -17.63 24.01 -3.78
CA GLN A 63 -18.64 24.85 -3.11
C GLN A 63 -19.06 26.07 -3.92
N ARG A 64 -18.22 26.56 -4.84
CA ARG A 64 -18.52 27.72 -5.69
C ARG A 64 -19.12 27.30 -7.03
N MET A 65 -18.95 26.04 -7.40
CA MET A 65 -19.61 25.47 -8.58
C MET A 65 -21.07 25.20 -8.24
N THR A 66 -21.96 25.89 -8.95
CA THR A 66 -23.37 25.56 -8.97
C THR A 66 -23.63 24.70 -10.20
N ALA A 67 -24.33 23.58 -10.01
CA ALA A 67 -25.03 22.93 -11.12
C ALA A 67 -26.13 23.90 -11.58
N ALA A 68 -25.86 24.73 -12.58
CA ALA A 68 -26.83 25.71 -13.08
C ALA A 68 -27.92 25.00 -13.90
N PRO A 69 -29.24 25.10 -13.63
CA PRO A 69 -29.97 25.51 -12.43
C PRO A 69 -30.74 24.32 -11.82
N VAL A 70 -30.19 23.68 -10.79
CA VAL A 70 -31.00 23.03 -9.75
C VAL A 70 -30.73 23.73 -8.42
N ALA A 71 -31.73 24.52 -8.02
CA ALA A 71 -31.94 25.04 -6.66
C ALA A 71 -30.75 25.69 -5.92
N GLY A 72 -29.80 26.33 -6.61
CA GLY A 72 -28.83 27.25 -5.98
C GLY A 72 -27.96 26.66 -4.87
N ALA A 73 -27.88 25.33 -4.74
CA ALA A 73 -27.09 24.66 -3.72
C ALA A 73 -25.68 24.35 -4.25
N ALA A 74 -24.67 24.70 -3.45
CA ALA A 74 -23.28 24.37 -3.68
C ALA A 74 -23.06 22.85 -3.65
N LEU A 75 -22.29 22.30 -4.60
CA LEU A 75 -21.99 20.85 -4.67
C LEU A 75 -21.19 20.34 -3.46
N GLY A 76 -20.28 21.17 -2.94
CA GLY A 76 -19.48 20.81 -1.77
C GLY A 76 -18.74 19.48 -1.96
N ASN A 77 -18.99 18.52 -1.07
CA ASN A 77 -18.36 17.20 -1.13
C ASN A 77 -19.18 16.15 -1.91
N ALA A 78 -20.37 16.51 -2.41
CA ALA A 78 -21.30 15.58 -3.05
C ALA A 78 -21.00 15.40 -4.55
N LEU A 79 -19.81 14.89 -4.88
CA LEU A 79 -19.38 14.73 -6.28
C LEU A 79 -20.29 13.80 -7.09
N ASP A 80 -20.84 12.76 -6.45
CA ASP A 80 -21.75 11.78 -7.06
C ASP A 80 -23.15 12.36 -7.39
N ALA A 81 -23.49 13.55 -6.87
CA ALA A 81 -24.81 14.17 -7.01
C ALA A 81 -25.02 14.92 -8.33
N ALA A 82 -23.99 15.06 -9.16
CA ALA A 82 -24.02 15.85 -10.40
C ALA A 82 -23.56 15.06 -11.62
N ASP A 83 -23.97 15.55 -12.79
CA ASP A 83 -23.35 15.18 -14.07
C ASP A 83 -22.15 16.10 -14.29
N TRP A 84 -20.98 15.53 -14.56
CA TRP A 84 -19.72 16.25 -14.81
C TRP A 84 -19.30 16.11 -16.26
N TRP A 85 -19.26 17.23 -16.98
CA TRP A 85 -18.94 17.29 -18.39
C TRP A 85 -17.51 17.80 -18.58
N MET A 86 -16.72 17.04 -19.32
CA MET A 86 -15.35 17.35 -19.71
C MET A 86 -15.29 17.47 -21.23
N ALA A 87 -14.81 18.59 -21.74
CA ALA A 87 -14.74 18.83 -23.18
C ALA A 87 -13.34 19.26 -23.62
N LEU A 88 -12.91 18.76 -24.77
CA LEU A 88 -11.68 19.14 -25.44
C LEU A 88 -11.97 19.45 -26.90
N ASP A 89 -11.60 20.65 -27.34
CA ASP A 89 -11.58 20.99 -28.76
C ASP A 89 -10.21 20.60 -29.32
N LEU A 90 -10.22 19.84 -30.40
CA LEU A 90 -9.05 19.29 -31.08
C LEU A 90 -8.98 19.86 -32.48
N PHE A 91 -7.78 20.14 -32.97
CA PHE A 91 -7.53 20.38 -34.39
C PHE A 91 -6.63 19.27 -34.93
N LEU A 92 -7.10 18.53 -35.92
CA LEU A 92 -6.36 17.45 -36.57
C LEU A 92 -5.87 17.93 -37.93
N ARG A 93 -4.56 17.81 -38.18
CA ARG A 93 -3.96 18.19 -39.46
C ARG A 93 -3.99 17.01 -40.44
N ALA A 94 -3.90 17.32 -41.73
CA ALA A 94 -3.94 16.30 -42.78
C ALA A 94 -2.75 15.33 -42.71
N ASP A 95 -1.57 15.80 -42.33
CA ASP A 95 -0.37 14.98 -42.12
C ASP A 95 -0.48 14.06 -40.90
N GLU A 96 -1.23 14.44 -39.86
CA GLU A 96 -1.46 13.61 -38.67
C GLU A 96 -2.45 12.48 -38.91
N LEU A 97 -3.32 12.64 -39.91
CA LEU A 97 -4.25 11.62 -40.39
C LEU A 97 -3.67 10.82 -41.57
N ALA A 98 -2.53 11.25 -42.12
CA ALA A 98 -1.84 10.56 -43.20
C ALA A 98 -1.01 9.40 -42.62
N GLY A 99 -1.49 8.17 -42.78
CA GLY A 99 -0.79 7.00 -42.25
C GLY A 99 -1.54 5.70 -42.43
N ALA A 100 -0.87 4.61 -42.07
CA ALA A 100 -1.49 3.29 -42.02
C ALA A 100 -1.98 2.99 -40.60
N GLY A 101 -3.21 2.50 -40.49
CA GLY A 101 -3.88 2.24 -39.22
C GLY A 101 -5.12 3.12 -39.03
N GLY A 102 -6.10 2.64 -38.27
CA GLY A 102 -7.26 3.45 -37.89
C GLY A 102 -6.94 4.30 -36.67
N ALA A 103 -7.47 5.51 -36.61
CA ALA A 103 -7.47 6.30 -35.39
C ALA A 103 -8.27 5.57 -34.31
N ARG A 104 -7.86 5.69 -33.04
CA ARG A 104 -8.61 5.16 -31.91
C ARG A 104 -8.48 6.06 -30.69
N LEU A 105 -9.50 6.03 -29.85
CA LEU A 105 -9.50 6.65 -28.54
C LEU A 105 -9.25 5.58 -27.47
N GLU A 106 -8.13 5.68 -26.76
CA GLU A 106 -7.80 4.84 -25.61
C GLU A 106 -8.21 5.56 -24.32
N LEU A 107 -9.01 4.89 -23.51
CA LEU A 107 -9.55 5.37 -22.24
C LEU A 107 -9.20 4.33 -21.17
N ASP A 108 -8.16 4.59 -20.38
CA ASP A 108 -7.61 3.60 -19.45
C ASP A 108 -8.49 3.41 -18.20
N GLY A 109 -9.54 4.23 -18.02
CA GLY A 109 -10.47 4.13 -16.90
C GLY A 109 -11.37 5.34 -16.71
N LEU A 110 -12.67 5.09 -16.59
CA LEU A 110 -13.73 6.10 -16.45
C LEU A 110 -14.59 5.80 -15.21
N ALA A 111 -14.59 6.68 -14.21
CA ALA A 111 -15.32 6.49 -12.96
C ALA A 111 -16.66 7.25 -12.99
N THR A 112 -17.83 6.60 -12.91
CA THR A 112 -18.07 5.19 -13.26
C THR A 112 -19.10 5.08 -14.36
N LEU A 113 -20.19 5.84 -14.25
CA LEU A 113 -21.19 6.00 -15.30
C LEU A 113 -20.68 7.06 -16.26
N ALA A 114 -20.10 6.66 -17.39
CA ALA A 114 -19.49 7.61 -18.30
C ALA A 114 -19.95 7.41 -19.73
N GLU A 115 -20.22 8.51 -20.43
CA GLU A 115 -20.47 8.51 -21.87
C GLU A 115 -19.38 9.31 -22.57
N VAL A 116 -18.92 8.81 -23.72
CA VAL A 116 -17.91 9.48 -24.55
C VAL A 116 -18.52 9.83 -25.89
N TRP A 117 -18.32 11.06 -26.34
CA TRP A 117 -18.90 11.62 -27.54
C TRP A 117 -17.82 12.32 -28.37
N LEU A 118 -17.90 12.19 -29.69
CA LEU A 118 -17.05 12.89 -30.64
C LEU A 118 -17.95 13.51 -31.70
N ASP A 119 -17.89 14.84 -31.84
CA ASP A 119 -18.70 15.63 -32.79
C ASP A 119 -20.19 15.31 -32.72
N GLY A 120 -20.72 15.23 -31.50
CA GLY A 120 -22.13 14.91 -31.26
C GLY A 120 -22.50 13.42 -31.43
N ARG A 121 -21.58 12.56 -31.90
CA ARG A 121 -21.80 11.11 -31.98
C ARG A 121 -21.34 10.42 -30.70
N ARG A 122 -22.22 9.66 -30.06
CA ARG A 122 -21.85 8.83 -28.90
C ARG A 122 -21.01 7.64 -29.34
N LEU A 123 -19.82 7.51 -28.75
CA LEU A 123 -18.84 6.47 -29.02
C LEU A 123 -18.87 5.34 -27.99
N LEU A 124 -19.14 5.66 -26.71
CA LEU A 124 -19.04 4.71 -25.60
C LEU A 124 -20.07 5.01 -24.50
N ASP A 125 -20.59 3.95 -23.87
CA ASP A 125 -21.25 3.95 -22.56
C ASP A 125 -20.44 3.00 -21.65
N SER A 126 -19.81 3.55 -20.61
CA SER A 126 -19.03 2.80 -19.63
C SER A 126 -19.74 2.80 -18.28
N ARG A 127 -19.72 1.65 -17.61
CA ARG A 127 -20.35 1.41 -16.30
C ARG A 127 -19.44 0.72 -15.30
N ASN A 128 -18.16 0.56 -15.66
CA ASN A 128 -17.16 -0.09 -14.83
C ASN A 128 -15.90 0.78 -14.80
N MET A 129 -15.56 1.25 -13.60
CA MET A 129 -14.41 2.12 -13.35
C MET A 129 -13.09 1.46 -13.75
N PHE A 130 -13.01 0.14 -13.67
CA PHE A 130 -11.79 -0.65 -13.78
C PHE A 130 -11.59 -1.27 -15.17
N VAL A 131 -12.45 -0.97 -16.13
CA VAL A 131 -12.34 -1.42 -17.52
C VAL A 131 -11.75 -0.30 -18.38
N ALA A 132 -10.63 -0.61 -19.02
CA ALA A 132 -10.07 0.20 -20.09
C ALA A 132 -10.79 -0.07 -21.43
N HIS A 133 -10.91 0.96 -22.25
CA HIS A 133 -11.56 0.90 -23.56
C HIS A 133 -10.63 1.41 -24.65
N ALA A 134 -10.63 0.72 -25.79
CA ALA A 134 -9.99 1.19 -27.02
C ALA A 134 -11.07 1.27 -28.11
N VAL A 135 -11.50 2.50 -28.43
CA VAL A 135 -12.63 2.76 -29.33
C VAL A 135 -12.11 3.20 -30.70
N PRO A 136 -12.29 2.42 -31.78
CA PRO A 136 -11.95 2.84 -33.13
C PRO A 136 -12.71 4.11 -33.52
N LEU A 137 -12.05 5.02 -34.22
CA LEU A 137 -12.61 6.28 -34.70
C LEU A 137 -12.67 6.26 -36.23
N ASP A 138 -13.85 5.97 -36.75
CA ASP A 138 -14.11 6.03 -38.19
C ASP A 138 -14.44 7.45 -38.64
N GLY A 139 -13.90 7.85 -39.78
CA GLY A 139 -14.31 9.07 -40.50
C GLY A 139 -13.74 10.38 -39.94
N LEU A 140 -12.64 10.34 -39.18
CA LEU A 140 -11.91 11.57 -38.83
C LEU A 140 -11.39 12.27 -40.09
N THR A 141 -11.56 13.59 -40.13
CA THR A 141 -11.14 14.44 -41.25
C THR A 141 -10.21 15.54 -40.75
N PRO A 142 -9.34 16.13 -41.60
CA PRO A 142 -8.58 17.30 -41.18
C PRO A 142 -9.52 18.43 -40.77
N GLY A 143 -9.26 19.06 -39.62
CA GLY A 143 -10.08 20.15 -39.09
C GLY A 143 -10.41 20.02 -37.60
N ARG A 144 -11.44 20.74 -37.18
CA ARG A 144 -11.86 20.84 -35.78
C ARG A 144 -12.75 19.67 -35.39
N HIS A 145 -12.44 19.07 -34.26
CA HIS A 145 -13.20 18.01 -33.62
C HIS A 145 -13.46 18.36 -32.16
N ARG A 146 -14.58 17.92 -31.61
CA ARG A 146 -14.92 18.10 -30.20
C ARG A 146 -15.15 16.77 -29.51
N LEU A 147 -14.26 16.45 -28.58
CA LEU A 147 -14.38 15.31 -27.67
C LEU A 147 -15.09 15.76 -26.40
N VAL A 148 -16.15 15.06 -26.02
CA VAL A 148 -16.88 15.28 -24.77
C VAL A 148 -16.98 13.97 -24.00
N ILE A 149 -16.60 14.01 -22.72
CA ILE A 149 -16.81 12.93 -21.76
C ILE A 149 -17.78 13.46 -20.71
N VAL A 150 -18.84 12.73 -20.39
CA VAL A 150 -19.70 13.04 -19.26
C VAL A 150 -19.65 11.91 -18.25
N ALA A 151 -19.35 12.22 -16.99
CA ALA A 151 -19.56 11.32 -15.87
C ALA A 151 -20.94 11.63 -15.26
N ARG A 152 -21.90 10.72 -15.45
CA ARG A 152 -23.27 10.85 -14.96
C ARG A 152 -23.35 10.66 -13.45
N SER A 153 -24.30 11.32 -12.81
CA SER A 153 -24.55 11.22 -11.38
C SER A 153 -24.79 9.78 -10.94
N LEU A 154 -23.92 9.31 -10.05
CA LEU A 154 -24.08 8.00 -9.43
C LEU A 154 -25.23 8.02 -8.42
N ASP A 155 -25.43 9.11 -7.68
CA ASP A 155 -26.54 9.23 -6.71
C ASP A 155 -27.90 9.06 -7.38
N ALA A 156 -28.12 9.69 -8.54
CA ALA A 156 -29.34 9.51 -9.31
C ALA A 156 -29.55 8.04 -9.73
N ALA A 157 -28.47 7.35 -10.07
CA ALA A 157 -28.52 5.94 -10.45
C ALA A 157 -28.74 5.00 -9.25
N LEU A 158 -28.24 5.38 -8.06
CA LEU A 158 -28.41 4.65 -6.81
C LEU A 158 -29.85 4.72 -6.26
N GLN A 159 -30.60 5.77 -6.59
CA GLN A 159 -32.02 5.92 -6.22
C GLN A 159 -32.96 4.94 -6.97
N GLN A 160 -32.48 4.28 -8.03
CA GLN A 160 -33.28 3.30 -8.76
C GLN A 160 -33.65 2.10 -7.87
N ARG A 161 -34.94 1.72 -7.89
CA ARG A 161 -35.42 0.56 -7.11
C ARG A 161 -34.82 -0.72 -7.69
N ARG A 162 -34.07 -1.45 -6.86
CA ARG A 162 -33.47 -2.76 -7.15
C ARG A 162 -33.69 -3.72 -5.99
N PRO A 163 -33.54 -5.04 -6.19
CA PRO A 163 -33.60 -6.02 -5.11
C PRO A 163 -32.69 -5.64 -3.93
N ARG A 164 -33.19 -5.86 -2.72
CA ARG A 164 -32.42 -5.63 -1.49
C ARG A 164 -31.25 -6.61 -1.43
N PRO A 165 -30.10 -6.21 -0.85
CA PRO A 165 -29.01 -7.16 -0.63
C PRO A 165 -29.39 -8.17 0.45
N ARG A 166 -28.80 -9.37 0.37
CA ARG A 166 -28.96 -10.48 1.33
C ARG A 166 -28.39 -10.13 2.71
N TRP A 167 -27.32 -9.34 2.76
CA TRP A 167 -26.74 -8.75 3.97
C TRP A 167 -26.38 -7.29 3.76
N ARG A 168 -26.07 -6.56 4.83
CA ARG A 168 -25.63 -5.16 4.76
C ARG A 168 -24.13 -5.05 4.93
N ALA A 169 -23.53 -4.05 4.28
CA ALA A 169 -22.16 -3.60 4.55
C ALA A 169 -22.23 -2.29 5.37
N PRO A 170 -22.03 -2.33 6.71
CA PRO A 170 -22.31 -1.18 7.58
C PRO A 170 -21.51 0.08 7.26
N MET A 171 -20.30 -0.04 6.71
CA MET A 171 -19.44 1.08 6.35
C MET A 171 -19.86 1.83 5.08
N ILE A 172 -20.77 1.27 4.28
CA ILE A 172 -21.23 1.83 3.00
C ILE A 172 -22.54 2.58 3.22
N GLU A 173 -22.57 3.88 2.89
CA GLU A 173 -23.75 4.72 3.07
C GLU A 173 -24.93 4.23 2.22
N HIS A 174 -24.69 3.96 0.93
CA HIS A 174 -25.74 3.54 -0.01
C HIS A 174 -25.57 2.11 -0.51
N GLN A 175 -26.35 1.17 0.03
CA GLN A 175 -26.20 -0.27 -0.23
C GLN A 175 -26.39 -0.69 -1.72
N GLN A 176 -27.04 0.13 -2.55
CA GLN A 176 -27.14 -0.13 -3.99
C GLN A 176 -25.82 0.08 -4.76
N LEU A 177 -24.76 0.56 -4.10
CA LEU A 177 -23.42 0.66 -4.68
C LEU A 177 -22.92 -0.70 -5.21
N ARG A 178 -23.36 -1.80 -4.59
CA ARG A 178 -23.14 -3.20 -5.02
C ARG A 178 -23.33 -3.48 -6.52
N TRP A 179 -24.20 -2.72 -7.19
CA TRP A 179 -24.54 -2.93 -8.60
C TRP A 179 -23.57 -2.28 -9.57
N TRP A 180 -22.67 -1.45 -9.07
CA TRP A 180 -21.75 -0.66 -9.86
C TRP A 180 -20.32 -1.07 -9.53
N ARG A 181 -19.50 -1.23 -10.57
CA ARG A 181 -18.09 -1.55 -10.41
C ARG A 181 -17.32 -0.24 -10.24
N THR A 182 -17.19 0.19 -8.99
CA THR A 182 -16.54 1.43 -8.57
C THR A 182 -15.85 1.25 -7.22
N SER A 183 -14.87 2.12 -6.92
CA SER A 183 -14.22 2.11 -5.61
C SER A 183 -15.16 2.60 -4.50
N VAL A 184 -14.97 2.06 -3.30
CA VAL A 184 -15.65 2.52 -2.09
C VAL A 184 -14.95 3.74 -1.45
N LEU A 185 -13.74 4.09 -1.92
CA LEU A 185 -13.07 5.34 -1.54
C LEU A 185 -13.95 6.54 -1.87
N GLY A 186 -14.02 7.49 -0.94
CA GLY A 186 -14.92 8.64 -1.02
C GLY A 186 -16.37 8.35 -0.63
N ARG A 187 -16.74 7.08 -0.41
CA ARG A 187 -18.12 6.62 -0.12
C ARG A 187 -18.23 5.86 1.22
N THR A 188 -17.16 5.90 2.01
CA THR A 188 -17.04 5.31 3.36
C THR A 188 -16.65 6.39 4.38
N PRO A 189 -17.58 7.30 4.75
CA PRO A 189 -17.25 8.53 5.51
C PRO A 189 -16.66 8.28 6.91
N GLY A 190 -16.83 7.07 7.44
CA GLY A 190 -16.22 6.63 8.69
C GLY A 190 -14.69 6.64 8.68
N TRP A 191 -14.05 6.55 7.50
CA TRP A 191 -12.59 6.50 7.40
C TRP A 191 -11.99 7.07 6.11
N SER A 192 -12.73 7.15 5.01
CA SER A 192 -12.26 7.78 3.78
C SER A 192 -12.61 9.28 3.75
N PRO A 193 -11.72 10.16 3.28
CA PRO A 193 -12.14 11.52 2.90
C PRO A 193 -13.18 11.44 1.78
N PRO A 194 -14.09 12.42 1.67
CA PRO A 194 -15.23 12.39 0.75
C PRO A 194 -14.83 12.79 -0.69
N ALA A 195 -13.78 12.17 -1.23
CA ALA A 195 -13.26 12.39 -2.57
C ALA A 195 -13.63 11.20 -3.47
N ALA A 196 -14.93 11.05 -3.75
CA ALA A 196 -15.43 9.95 -4.57
C ALA A 196 -14.82 10.00 -6.00
N PRO A 197 -14.35 8.86 -6.54
CA PRO A 197 -13.86 8.81 -7.91
C PRO A 197 -15.00 9.06 -8.89
N VAL A 198 -14.90 10.18 -9.61
CA VAL A 198 -15.81 10.63 -10.68
C VAL A 198 -14.96 11.21 -11.81
N GLY A 199 -15.27 10.91 -13.06
CA GLY A 199 -14.55 11.41 -14.24
C GLY A 199 -13.52 10.43 -14.81
N ALA A 200 -12.67 10.93 -15.72
CA ALA A 200 -11.61 10.14 -16.35
C ALA A 200 -10.42 9.96 -15.40
N TRP A 201 -10.54 9.00 -14.47
CA TRP A 201 -9.56 8.78 -13.41
C TRP A 201 -8.23 8.20 -13.92
N ARG A 202 -8.23 7.52 -15.07
CA ARG A 202 -7.03 7.06 -15.79
C ARG A 202 -6.85 7.80 -17.13
N ASP A 203 -5.77 7.50 -17.86
CA ASP A 203 -5.34 8.30 -19.02
C ASP A 203 -6.33 8.24 -20.17
N VAL A 204 -6.41 9.35 -20.91
CA VAL A 204 -7.15 9.45 -22.18
C VAL A 204 -6.16 9.82 -23.29
N ARG A 205 -6.02 8.93 -24.29
CA ARG A 205 -5.10 9.09 -25.42
C ARG A 205 -5.85 8.95 -26.74
N LEU A 206 -5.63 9.90 -27.64
CA LEU A 206 -5.99 9.72 -29.05
C LEU A 206 -4.76 9.14 -29.75
N VAL A 207 -4.92 7.93 -30.29
CA VAL A 207 -3.90 7.31 -31.12
C VAL A 207 -4.30 7.52 -32.57
N LEU A 208 -3.52 8.32 -33.29
CA LEU A 208 -3.74 8.61 -34.69
C LEU A 208 -3.02 7.57 -35.57
N PRO A 209 -3.42 7.43 -36.85
CA PRO A 209 -2.69 6.64 -37.81
C PRO A 209 -1.23 7.08 -37.83
N GLY A 210 -0.32 6.14 -37.62
CA GLY A 210 1.10 6.45 -37.68
C GLY A 210 1.51 6.71 -39.12
N ALA A 211 2.25 7.80 -39.36
CA ALA A 211 3.03 7.97 -40.58
C ALA A 211 4.23 6.98 -40.63
N SER A 212 4.49 6.23 -39.55
CA SER A 212 5.56 5.23 -39.50
C SER A 212 5.18 4.00 -40.33
N PRO A 213 5.85 3.78 -41.48
CA PRO A 213 5.69 2.54 -42.23
C PRO A 213 6.44 1.45 -41.46
N GLY A 214 5.72 0.60 -40.73
CA GLY A 214 6.36 -0.44 -39.92
C GLY A 214 5.39 -1.36 -39.21
N TRP A 215 5.94 -2.42 -38.62
CA TRP A 215 5.20 -3.35 -37.77
C TRP A 215 4.94 -2.72 -36.40
N GLN A 216 3.68 -2.76 -35.96
CA GLN A 216 3.26 -2.33 -34.63
C GLN A 216 3.18 -3.53 -33.70
N VAL A 217 3.83 -3.42 -32.54
CA VAL A 217 3.79 -4.43 -31.49
C VAL A 217 2.55 -4.21 -30.63
N GLY A 218 1.69 -5.22 -30.57
CA GLY A 218 0.53 -5.24 -29.66
C GLY A 218 0.92 -5.67 -28.24
N PRO A 219 -0.05 -5.71 -27.31
CA PRO A 219 0.20 -6.13 -25.93
C PRO A 219 0.75 -7.57 -25.88
N ALA A 220 1.99 -7.71 -25.42
CA ALA A 220 2.66 -9.00 -25.30
C ALA A 220 2.20 -9.75 -24.04
N ARG A 221 2.14 -11.08 -24.13
CA ARG A 221 2.00 -11.99 -22.99
C ARG A 221 3.36 -12.57 -22.66
N LEU A 222 3.82 -12.33 -21.43
CA LEU A 222 5.08 -12.81 -20.88
C LEU A 222 4.80 -13.60 -19.61
N GLN A 223 5.26 -14.85 -19.54
CA GLN A 223 5.08 -15.71 -18.37
C GLN A 223 6.39 -16.37 -18.02
N ALA A 224 7.03 -15.86 -16.96
CA ALA A 224 8.30 -16.35 -16.46
C ALA A 224 8.10 -17.13 -15.16
N TRP A 225 8.67 -18.33 -15.06
CA TRP A 225 8.66 -19.11 -13.83
C TRP A 225 9.91 -19.96 -13.67
N LEU A 226 10.10 -20.48 -12.46
CA LEU A 226 11.22 -21.33 -12.09
C LEU A 226 10.79 -22.81 -12.03
N ASP A 227 11.53 -23.68 -12.70
CA ASP A 227 11.39 -25.15 -12.68
C ASP A 227 12.70 -25.76 -12.16
N GLY A 228 12.79 -25.99 -10.86
CA GLY A 228 14.05 -26.32 -10.19
C GLY A 228 15.02 -25.13 -10.22
N ALA A 229 16.14 -25.25 -10.93
CA ALA A 229 17.08 -24.16 -11.19
C ALA A 229 16.93 -23.55 -12.60
N GLU A 230 16.05 -24.12 -13.42
CA GLU A 230 15.86 -23.74 -14.83
C GLU A 230 14.82 -22.62 -14.93
N GLY A 231 15.15 -21.57 -15.70
CA GLY A 231 14.21 -20.52 -16.05
C GLY A 231 13.35 -20.93 -17.25
N ARG A 232 12.04 -20.71 -17.14
CA ARG A 232 11.08 -20.94 -18.22
C ARG A 232 10.40 -19.62 -18.57
N LEU A 233 10.27 -19.35 -19.86
CA LEU A 233 9.55 -18.17 -20.36
C LEU A 233 8.66 -18.55 -21.54
N ASP A 234 7.35 -18.35 -21.39
CA ASP A 234 6.39 -18.38 -22.48
C ASP A 234 6.13 -16.93 -22.94
N ILE A 235 6.26 -16.68 -24.24
CA ILE A 235 6.05 -15.36 -24.84
C ILE A 235 5.08 -15.46 -26.04
N GLU A 236 4.15 -14.51 -26.09
CA GLU A 236 3.25 -14.30 -27.21
C GLU A 236 3.17 -12.80 -27.53
N VAL A 237 3.38 -12.45 -28.79
CA VAL A 237 3.44 -11.07 -29.26
C VAL A 237 2.54 -10.92 -30.48
N PRO A 238 1.40 -10.23 -30.36
CA PRO A 238 0.64 -9.79 -31.52
C PRO A 238 1.44 -8.73 -32.30
N LEU A 239 1.54 -8.85 -33.62
CA LEU A 239 2.10 -7.81 -34.47
C LEU A 239 1.10 -7.41 -35.54
N GLN A 240 1.07 -6.12 -35.89
CA GLN A 240 0.21 -5.59 -36.94
C GLN A 240 1.03 -4.84 -37.98
N ALA A 241 0.86 -5.20 -39.26
CA ALA A 241 1.51 -4.50 -40.36
C ALA A 241 0.90 -3.11 -40.59
N GLY A 242 1.74 -2.07 -40.50
CA GLY A 242 1.39 -0.68 -40.80
C GLY A 242 1.41 -0.37 -42.30
N GLY A 243 0.47 -0.92 -43.07
CA GLY A 243 0.27 -0.58 -44.48
C GLY A 243 -0.19 -1.76 -45.34
N ALA A 244 -0.75 -1.48 -46.51
CA ALA A 244 -1.15 -2.53 -47.46
C ALA A 244 0.08 -3.25 -48.06
N ASP A 245 1.16 -2.51 -48.32
CA ASP A 245 2.39 -3.07 -48.90
C ASP A 245 3.10 -4.03 -47.93
N LEU A 246 3.17 -3.69 -46.63
CA LEU A 246 3.72 -4.57 -45.59
C LEU A 246 2.88 -5.83 -45.34
N ARG A 247 1.57 -5.81 -45.66
CA ARG A 247 0.73 -7.03 -45.62
C ARG A 247 1.04 -7.99 -46.76
N ALA A 248 1.61 -7.48 -47.85
CA ALA A 248 2.04 -8.28 -49.00
C ALA A 248 3.53 -8.67 -48.93
N ALA A 249 4.32 -8.02 -48.07
CA ALA A 249 5.72 -8.34 -47.80
C ALA A 249 5.87 -9.63 -46.95
N PRO A 250 7.05 -10.29 -46.98
CA PRO A 250 7.33 -11.38 -46.06
C PRO A 250 7.26 -10.92 -44.59
N PRO A 251 6.88 -11.81 -43.65
CA PRO A 251 6.83 -11.49 -42.23
C PRO A 251 8.21 -11.11 -41.68
N PRO A 252 8.29 -10.22 -40.68
CA PRO A 252 9.55 -9.79 -40.09
C PRO A 252 10.20 -10.95 -39.32
N VAL A 253 11.52 -10.92 -39.26
CA VAL A 253 12.28 -11.72 -38.31
C VAL A 253 12.14 -11.07 -36.94
N VAL A 254 11.66 -11.84 -35.96
CA VAL A 254 11.40 -11.36 -34.61
C VAL A 254 12.31 -12.11 -33.65
N GLU A 255 13.16 -11.37 -32.95
CA GLU A 255 14.05 -11.88 -31.92
C GLU A 255 13.69 -11.31 -30.56
N LEU A 256 13.61 -12.16 -29.54
CA LEU A 256 13.60 -11.74 -28.14
C LEU A 256 15.03 -11.70 -27.62
N LEU A 257 15.40 -10.55 -27.05
CA LEU A 257 16.63 -10.32 -26.30
C LEU A 257 16.27 -10.25 -24.82
N LEU A 258 16.89 -11.09 -24.00
CA LEU A 258 16.78 -11.02 -22.54
C LEU A 258 18.10 -10.52 -21.96
N THR A 259 18.05 -9.45 -21.18
CA THR A 259 19.23 -8.89 -20.50
C THR A 259 18.98 -8.87 -19.00
N ARG A 260 19.89 -9.41 -18.20
CA ARG A 260 19.78 -9.33 -16.73
C ARG A 260 19.99 -7.88 -16.32
N GLU A 261 19.07 -7.33 -15.52
CA GLU A 261 19.27 -5.99 -14.97
C GLU A 261 20.26 -6.08 -13.81
N ARG A 262 21.51 -5.69 -14.07
CA ARG A 262 22.49 -5.37 -13.03
C ARG A 262 22.57 -3.86 -12.91
N HIS A 263 22.64 -3.34 -11.70
CA HIS A 263 22.76 -1.89 -11.45
C HIS A 263 24.18 -1.38 -11.79
N THR A 264 24.65 -1.65 -13.01
CA THR A 264 25.97 -1.31 -13.53
C THR A 264 25.83 -0.29 -14.66
N LEU A 265 26.79 0.63 -14.77
CA LEU A 265 26.82 1.68 -15.81
C LEU A 265 27.23 1.18 -17.20
N VAL A 266 27.38 -0.14 -17.37
CA VAL A 266 27.90 -0.76 -18.61
C VAL A 266 26.73 -1.50 -19.28
N GLU A 267 26.56 -1.30 -20.59
CA GLU A 267 25.62 -2.10 -21.38
C GLU A 267 26.02 -3.58 -21.33
N GLU A 268 25.13 -4.43 -20.83
CA GLU A 268 25.36 -5.88 -20.76
C GLU A 268 24.85 -6.58 -22.03
N ASP A 269 25.64 -7.53 -22.53
CA ASP A 269 25.20 -8.44 -23.58
C ASP A 269 23.98 -9.25 -23.10
N PRO A 270 22.99 -9.53 -23.99
CA PRO A 270 21.82 -10.30 -23.62
C PRO A 270 22.23 -11.73 -23.23
N VAL A 271 21.67 -12.22 -22.12
CA VAL A 271 21.86 -13.58 -21.63
C VAL A 271 21.18 -14.62 -22.52
N ALA A 272 20.21 -14.19 -23.34
CA ALA A 272 19.56 -15.03 -24.35
C ALA A 272 19.10 -14.23 -25.55
N ARG A 273 19.21 -14.85 -26.74
CA ARG A 273 18.66 -14.36 -28.00
C ARG A 273 17.83 -15.48 -28.63
N VAL A 274 16.55 -15.24 -28.90
CA VAL A 274 15.62 -16.30 -29.32
C VAL A 274 14.75 -15.83 -30.47
N LEU A 275 14.72 -16.60 -31.56
CA LEU A 275 13.80 -16.35 -32.66
C LEU A 275 12.37 -16.77 -32.28
N LEU A 276 11.43 -15.84 -32.45
CA LEU A 276 10.01 -16.12 -32.33
C LEU A 276 9.46 -16.63 -33.67
N GLN A 277 8.52 -17.57 -33.59
CA GLN A 277 7.90 -18.16 -34.77
C GLN A 277 6.52 -17.53 -35.03
N PRO A 278 6.19 -17.16 -36.27
CA PRO A 278 4.85 -16.69 -36.62
C PRO A 278 3.83 -17.85 -36.50
N GLU A 279 2.68 -17.56 -35.93
CA GLU A 279 1.55 -18.50 -35.87
C GLU A 279 0.81 -18.52 -37.21
N ALA A 280 0.59 -19.72 -37.77
CA ALA A 280 -0.05 -19.87 -39.07
C ALA A 280 -1.45 -19.23 -39.08
N GLY A 281 -1.66 -18.27 -40.00
CA GLY A 281 -2.96 -17.61 -40.18
C GLY A 281 -3.32 -16.55 -39.12
N ARG A 282 -2.41 -16.22 -38.18
CA ARG A 282 -2.59 -15.15 -37.20
C ARG A 282 -1.38 -14.22 -37.23
N ALA A 283 -1.61 -12.92 -37.03
CA ALA A 283 -0.53 -11.94 -36.90
C ALA A 283 0.04 -11.97 -35.47
N CYS A 284 0.61 -13.11 -35.07
CA CYS A 284 1.05 -13.40 -33.72
C CYS A 284 2.34 -14.23 -33.74
N TRP A 285 3.30 -13.88 -32.90
CA TRP A 285 4.62 -14.51 -32.80
C TRP A 285 4.81 -15.10 -31.42
N ARG A 286 5.25 -16.36 -31.35
CA ARG A 286 5.33 -17.11 -30.10
C ARG A 286 6.64 -17.88 -30.00
N THR A 287 7.11 -18.06 -28.77
CA THR A 287 8.17 -19.03 -28.45
C THR A 287 8.07 -19.48 -27.00
N ARG A 288 8.73 -20.60 -26.70
CA ARG A 288 8.97 -21.09 -25.33
C ARG A 288 10.47 -21.21 -25.12
N LEU A 289 10.99 -20.47 -24.16
CA LEU A 289 12.40 -20.45 -23.84
C LEU A 289 12.68 -21.29 -22.59
N ARG A 290 13.79 -22.01 -22.65
CA ARG A 290 14.37 -22.77 -21.54
C ARG A 290 15.78 -22.24 -21.29
N LEU A 291 16.01 -21.70 -20.10
CA LEU A 291 17.31 -21.18 -19.67
C LEU A 291 17.88 -22.12 -18.59
N PRO A 292 18.95 -22.89 -18.88
CA PRO A 292 19.46 -23.93 -17.99
C PRO A 292 19.72 -23.47 -16.55
N VAL A 293 20.18 -22.22 -16.39
CA VAL A 293 20.39 -21.57 -15.10
C VAL A 293 19.98 -20.11 -15.23
N VAL A 294 19.23 -19.61 -14.26
CA VAL A 294 18.87 -18.19 -14.10
C VAL A 294 19.08 -17.76 -12.64
N ASP A 295 19.27 -16.48 -12.43
CA ASP A 295 19.18 -15.88 -11.11
C ASP A 295 17.69 -15.67 -10.79
N PRO A 296 17.15 -16.34 -9.76
CA PRO A 296 15.73 -16.22 -9.44
C PRO A 296 15.41 -14.89 -8.76
N TRP A 297 14.18 -14.42 -8.95
CA TRP A 297 13.62 -13.30 -8.19
C TRP A 297 13.29 -13.76 -6.76
N TRP A 298 13.78 -13.01 -5.77
CA TRP A 298 13.47 -13.19 -4.36
C TRP A 298 12.87 -11.93 -3.73
N PRO A 299 12.05 -12.07 -2.67
CA PRO A 299 11.77 -10.94 -1.79
C PRO A 299 13.07 -10.42 -1.18
N HIS A 300 13.18 -9.11 -0.94
CA HIS A 300 14.43 -8.48 -0.47
C HIS A 300 14.96 -9.02 0.86
N THR A 301 14.07 -9.64 1.65
CA THR A 301 14.42 -10.26 2.93
C THR A 301 15.08 -11.63 2.79
N HIS A 302 14.91 -12.28 1.63
CA HIS A 302 15.35 -13.66 1.37
C HIS A 302 16.40 -13.77 0.26
N GLY A 303 16.60 -12.73 -0.55
CA GLY A 303 17.60 -12.73 -1.61
C GLY A 303 17.55 -11.52 -2.53
N GLU A 304 18.29 -11.61 -3.63
CA GLU A 304 18.27 -10.59 -4.69
C GLU A 304 16.96 -10.68 -5.50
N PRO A 305 16.24 -9.56 -5.71
CA PRO A 305 15.10 -9.51 -6.61
C PRO A 305 15.56 -9.44 -8.08
N ALA A 306 16.19 -10.50 -8.58
CA ALA A 306 16.75 -10.53 -9.93
C ALA A 306 15.68 -10.32 -11.01
N LEU A 307 15.91 -9.36 -11.90
CA LEU A 307 15.03 -9.02 -13.03
C LEU A 307 15.76 -9.13 -14.36
N TYR A 308 15.00 -9.43 -15.41
CA TYR A 308 15.48 -9.53 -16.79
C TYR A 308 14.62 -8.63 -17.67
N ARG A 309 15.24 -7.68 -18.37
CA ARG A 309 14.58 -6.85 -19.37
C ARG A 309 14.37 -7.64 -20.65
N ALA A 310 13.14 -7.64 -21.14
CA ALA A 310 12.75 -8.29 -22.38
C ALA A 310 12.60 -7.26 -23.49
N THR A 311 13.44 -7.35 -24.53
CA THR A 311 13.41 -6.45 -25.69
C THR A 311 13.17 -7.26 -26.96
N LEU A 312 12.19 -6.86 -27.77
CA LEU A 312 12.03 -7.40 -29.11
C LEU A 312 12.90 -6.63 -30.10
N ARG A 313 13.65 -7.36 -30.92
CA ARG A 313 14.27 -6.87 -32.15
C ARG A 313 13.44 -7.36 -33.33
N LEU A 314 12.85 -6.43 -34.07
CA LEU A 314 12.10 -6.71 -35.29
C LEU A 314 12.92 -6.27 -36.50
N ASP A 315 13.05 -7.16 -37.47
CA ASP A 315 13.78 -6.91 -38.72
C ASP A 315 12.88 -7.29 -39.90
N ASP A 316 12.36 -6.28 -40.60
CA ASP A 316 11.48 -6.45 -41.76
C ASP A 316 12.25 -6.41 -43.10
N GLY A 317 13.59 -6.44 -43.06
CA GLY A 317 14.47 -6.32 -44.21
C GLY A 317 14.65 -4.89 -44.74
N MET A 318 13.84 -3.93 -44.27
CA MET A 318 13.97 -2.50 -44.57
C MET A 318 14.55 -1.72 -43.39
N GLN A 319 14.13 -2.06 -42.17
CA GLN A 319 14.57 -1.44 -40.93
C GLN A 319 14.64 -2.45 -39.79
N VAL A 320 15.45 -2.13 -38.78
CA VAL A 320 15.49 -2.85 -37.51
C VAL A 320 14.93 -1.95 -36.43
N THR A 321 13.90 -2.41 -35.73
CA THR A 321 13.31 -1.70 -34.59
C THR A 321 13.46 -2.51 -33.31
N PHE A 322 13.62 -1.80 -32.20
CA PHE A 322 13.68 -2.38 -30.87
C PHE A 322 12.47 -1.93 -30.07
N THR A 323 11.78 -2.87 -29.42
CA THR A 323 10.62 -2.59 -28.56
C THR A 323 10.86 -3.21 -27.20
N ASP A 324 10.87 -2.37 -26.16
CA ASP A 324 10.94 -2.80 -24.77
C ASP A 324 9.59 -3.39 -24.35
N LEU A 325 9.59 -4.62 -23.85
CA LEU A 325 8.43 -5.30 -23.31
C LEU A 325 8.37 -5.25 -21.77
N GLY A 326 9.33 -4.58 -21.14
CA GLY A 326 9.46 -4.47 -19.69
C GLY A 326 10.32 -5.57 -19.07
N CYS A 327 10.28 -5.64 -17.74
CA CYS A 327 11.07 -6.59 -16.96
C CYS A 327 10.23 -7.80 -16.54
N ILE A 328 10.88 -8.96 -16.45
CA ILE A 328 10.34 -10.21 -15.90
C ILE A 328 11.26 -10.71 -14.78
N GLY A 329 10.72 -11.54 -13.88
CA GLY A 329 11.50 -12.24 -12.86
C GLY A 329 11.15 -13.71 -12.83
N PHE A 330 12.16 -14.58 -12.75
CA PHE A 330 11.94 -16.03 -12.65
C PHE A 330 11.73 -16.43 -11.19
N ARG A 331 10.55 -16.92 -10.85
CA ARG A 331 10.28 -17.46 -9.51
C ARG A 331 9.25 -18.58 -9.54
N ARG A 332 9.17 -19.34 -8.45
CA ARG A 332 8.07 -20.25 -8.14
C ARG A 332 7.37 -19.76 -6.87
N VAL A 333 6.04 -19.76 -6.87
CA VAL A 333 5.24 -19.43 -5.68
C VAL A 333 4.24 -20.52 -5.41
N GLU A 334 4.11 -20.85 -4.14
CA GLU A 334 3.20 -21.88 -3.64
C GLU A 334 2.52 -21.36 -2.37
N VAL A 335 1.28 -21.77 -2.15
CA VAL A 335 0.60 -21.63 -0.86
C VAL A 335 0.27 -23.02 -0.36
N ASP A 336 0.91 -23.42 0.73
CA ASP A 336 0.62 -24.67 1.44
C ASP A 336 -0.59 -24.45 2.36
N THR A 337 -1.62 -25.27 2.16
CA THR A 337 -2.90 -25.22 2.89
C THR A 337 -3.20 -26.53 3.64
N ASP A 338 -2.23 -27.44 3.70
CA ASP A 338 -2.41 -28.75 4.32
C ASP A 338 -2.75 -28.62 5.81
N GLY A 339 -3.71 -29.41 6.27
CA GLY A 339 -4.18 -29.34 7.66
C GLY A 339 -4.78 -27.99 8.06
N GLY A 340 -5.17 -27.16 7.09
CA GLY A 340 -5.69 -25.81 7.31
C GLY A 340 -4.62 -24.74 7.49
N ASP A 341 -3.33 -25.02 7.23
CA ASP A 341 -2.29 -23.98 7.25
C ASP A 341 -2.53 -22.92 6.15
N PHE A 342 -1.74 -21.85 6.16
CA PHE A 342 -1.64 -20.91 5.04
C PHE A 342 -0.22 -20.40 4.97
N ARG A 343 0.66 -21.12 4.27
CA ARG A 343 2.09 -20.83 4.23
C ARG A 343 2.54 -20.51 2.81
N VAL A 344 2.95 -19.26 2.59
CA VAL A 344 3.53 -18.84 1.32
C VAL A 344 4.98 -19.33 1.23
N ARG A 345 5.33 -19.92 0.09
CA ARG A 345 6.70 -20.34 -0.23
C ARG A 345 7.15 -19.67 -1.51
N ILE A 346 8.34 -19.06 -1.49
CA ILE A 346 8.98 -18.50 -2.68
C ILE A 346 10.19 -19.37 -3.00
N ASN A 347 10.26 -19.90 -4.21
CA ASN A 347 11.33 -20.78 -4.68
C ASN A 347 11.59 -21.97 -3.72
N GLY A 348 10.52 -22.48 -3.09
CA GLY A 348 10.57 -23.58 -2.12
C GLY A 348 10.88 -23.18 -0.66
N GLN A 349 11.25 -21.92 -0.40
CA GLN A 349 11.54 -21.44 0.95
C GLN A 349 10.26 -20.85 1.59
N PRO A 350 9.84 -21.32 2.78
CA PRO A 350 8.80 -20.66 3.56
C PRO A 350 9.14 -19.21 3.90
N VAL A 351 8.18 -18.32 3.72
CA VAL A 351 8.33 -16.90 4.04
C VAL A 351 7.30 -16.51 5.11
N PHE A 352 7.76 -15.96 6.23
CA PHE A 352 6.85 -15.25 7.14
C PHE A 352 6.45 -13.93 6.49
N CYS A 353 5.23 -13.84 5.98
CA CYS A 353 4.74 -12.66 5.29
C CYS A 353 4.39 -11.56 6.29
N ARG A 354 5.01 -10.40 6.16
CA ARG A 354 4.84 -9.30 7.10
C ARG A 354 4.75 -7.97 6.37
N GLY A 355 3.78 -7.18 6.78
CA GLY A 355 3.65 -5.82 6.30
C GLY A 355 2.32 -5.21 6.64
N ALA A 356 1.69 -4.56 5.66
CA ALA A 356 0.47 -3.79 5.86
C ALA A 356 -0.39 -3.79 4.59
N CYS A 357 -1.67 -3.46 4.74
CA CYS A 357 -2.49 -3.19 3.56
C CYS A 357 -2.09 -1.83 2.97
N TRP A 358 -1.85 -1.82 1.66
CA TRP A 358 -1.48 -0.66 0.88
C TRP A 358 -2.65 0.32 0.75
N THR A 359 -2.34 1.61 0.75
CA THR A 359 -3.30 2.69 0.50
C THR A 359 -2.75 3.62 -0.59
N PRO A 360 -3.61 4.18 -1.47
CA PRO A 360 -3.16 5.09 -2.53
C PRO A 360 -2.37 6.28 -1.97
N LEU A 361 -1.26 6.63 -2.63
CA LEU A 361 -0.41 7.73 -2.18
C LEU A 361 -1.09 9.12 -2.29
N ASP A 362 -2.06 9.24 -3.20
CA ASP A 362 -2.97 10.37 -3.32
C ASP A 362 -4.41 9.86 -3.43
N VAL A 363 -5.15 9.89 -2.32
CA VAL A 363 -6.54 9.40 -2.27
C VAL A 363 -7.52 10.26 -3.08
N VAL A 364 -7.15 11.49 -3.44
CA VAL A 364 -8.02 12.40 -4.21
C VAL A 364 -7.87 12.12 -5.71
N GLY A 365 -6.63 12.06 -6.21
CA GLY A 365 -6.33 11.81 -7.61
C GLY A 365 -6.23 10.33 -7.99
N LEU A 366 -5.98 9.45 -7.02
CA LEU A 366 -5.73 8.01 -7.19
C LEU A 366 -4.57 7.70 -8.15
N ARG A 367 -3.54 8.56 -8.10
CA ARG A 367 -2.35 8.50 -8.97
C ARG A 367 -1.10 8.91 -8.22
N ALA A 368 0.02 8.33 -8.61
CA ALA A 368 1.33 8.76 -8.13
C ALA A 368 2.37 8.62 -9.24
N THR A 369 3.40 9.45 -9.18
CA THR A 369 4.53 9.33 -10.13
C THR A 369 5.33 8.05 -9.84
N PRO A 370 6.08 7.53 -10.83
CA PRO A 370 7.00 6.42 -10.60
C PRO A 370 7.94 6.65 -9.41
N ASP A 371 8.54 7.85 -9.31
CA ASP A 371 9.43 8.21 -8.19
C ASP A 371 8.72 8.17 -6.83
N GLN A 372 7.44 8.57 -6.77
CA GLN A 372 6.65 8.50 -5.54
C GLN A 372 6.40 7.04 -5.13
N HIS A 373 6.10 6.16 -6.09
CA HIS A 373 5.97 4.72 -5.83
C HIS A 373 7.30 4.12 -5.37
N GLU A 374 8.42 4.42 -6.05
CA GLU A 374 9.74 3.94 -5.65
C GLU A 374 10.10 4.37 -4.22
N ALA A 375 9.90 5.65 -3.90
CA ALA A 375 10.18 6.15 -2.56
C ALA A 375 9.29 5.49 -1.49
N ALA A 376 8.00 5.29 -1.78
CA ALA A 376 7.08 4.65 -0.85
C ALA A 376 7.41 3.15 -0.65
N VAL A 377 7.67 2.42 -1.72
CA VAL A 377 8.07 1.00 -1.66
C VAL A 377 9.40 0.83 -0.93
N ALA A 378 10.39 1.70 -1.19
CA ALA A 378 11.66 1.70 -0.47
C ALA A 378 11.46 1.98 1.03
N GLN A 379 10.56 2.91 1.37
CA GLN A 379 10.19 3.18 2.76
C GLN A 379 9.59 1.94 3.44
N VAL A 380 8.69 1.21 2.76
CA VAL A 380 8.14 -0.06 3.27
C VAL A 380 9.25 -1.08 3.50
N CYS A 381 10.13 -1.29 2.52
CA CYS A 381 11.21 -2.28 2.64
C CYS A 381 12.18 -1.95 3.78
N ALA A 382 12.46 -0.66 4.03
CA ALA A 382 13.32 -0.20 5.12
C ALA A 382 12.77 -0.52 6.53
N THR A 383 11.47 -0.80 6.65
CA THR A 383 10.86 -1.29 7.90
C THR A 383 11.04 -2.80 8.09
N GLY A 384 11.61 -3.51 7.13
CA GLY A 384 11.75 -4.97 7.14
C GLY A 384 10.50 -5.71 6.66
N MET A 385 9.42 -5.01 6.30
CA MET A 385 8.23 -5.61 5.67
C MET A 385 8.58 -6.21 4.31
N ASN A 386 7.98 -7.34 3.97
CA ASN A 386 8.23 -8.09 2.73
C ASN A 386 6.96 -8.34 1.90
N MET A 387 5.79 -7.95 2.39
CA MET A 387 4.52 -8.07 1.67
C MET A 387 3.61 -6.87 1.93
N VAL A 388 2.93 -6.40 0.89
CA VAL A 388 1.78 -5.48 1.00
C VAL A 388 0.54 -6.12 0.41
N ARG A 389 -0.63 -5.79 0.99
CA ARG A 389 -1.94 -6.20 0.47
C ARG A 389 -2.66 -5.03 -0.17
N VAL A 390 -2.93 -5.11 -1.47
CA VAL A 390 -3.82 -4.16 -2.16
C VAL A 390 -5.25 -4.68 -1.97
N ALA A 391 -5.92 -4.20 -0.93
CA ALA A 391 -7.23 -4.69 -0.52
C ALA A 391 -8.34 -4.27 -1.51
N GLY A 392 -9.39 -5.08 -1.60
CA GLY A 392 -10.55 -4.84 -2.47
C GLY A 392 -11.37 -3.58 -2.14
N THR A 393 -11.09 -2.93 -1.00
CA THR A 393 -11.63 -1.61 -0.62
C THR A 393 -10.92 -0.43 -1.29
N MET A 394 -9.79 -0.68 -1.96
CA MET A 394 -8.95 0.36 -2.58
C MET A 394 -9.25 0.51 -4.08
N VAL A 395 -8.21 0.62 -4.90
CA VAL A 395 -8.22 0.62 -6.37
C VAL A 395 -7.06 -0.23 -6.88
N TYR A 396 -7.14 -0.71 -8.13
CA TYR A 396 -5.98 -1.28 -8.79
C TYR A 396 -4.92 -0.18 -9.01
N GLU A 397 -3.72 -0.40 -8.48
CA GLU A 397 -2.61 0.56 -8.57
C GLU A 397 -2.01 0.65 -9.97
N GLU A 398 -1.23 1.72 -10.21
CA GLU A 398 -0.56 1.93 -11.50
C GLU A 398 0.54 0.87 -11.76
N ALA A 399 0.89 0.65 -13.03
CA ALA A 399 1.99 -0.25 -13.39
C ALA A 399 3.32 0.15 -12.73
N SER A 400 3.51 1.45 -12.45
CA SER A 400 4.70 1.96 -11.75
C SER A 400 4.81 1.49 -10.30
N PHE A 401 3.68 1.21 -9.62
CA PHE A 401 3.68 0.59 -8.29
C PHE A 401 4.21 -0.84 -8.34
N HIS A 402 3.70 -1.66 -9.25
CA HIS A 402 4.14 -3.05 -9.41
C HIS A 402 5.60 -3.11 -9.85
N ALA A 403 6.02 -2.25 -10.78
CA ALA A 403 7.42 -2.16 -11.20
C ALA A 403 8.36 -1.74 -10.06
N ALA A 404 7.94 -0.83 -9.18
CA ALA A 404 8.69 -0.50 -7.98
C ALA A 404 8.79 -1.69 -7.01
N CYS A 405 7.69 -2.43 -6.82
CA CYS A 405 7.66 -3.63 -5.99
C CYS A 405 8.54 -4.76 -6.55
N ASP A 406 8.55 -4.97 -7.87
CA ASP A 406 9.41 -5.93 -8.56
C ASP A 406 10.88 -5.63 -8.29
N ARG A 407 11.31 -4.38 -8.54
CA ARG A 407 12.70 -3.94 -8.32
C ARG A 407 13.12 -4.03 -6.86
N ALA A 408 12.20 -3.69 -5.94
CA ALA A 408 12.49 -3.69 -4.52
C ALA A 408 12.36 -5.06 -3.85
N GLY A 409 11.88 -6.10 -4.54
CA GLY A 409 11.61 -7.40 -3.92
C GLY A 409 10.49 -7.33 -2.88
N LEU A 410 9.47 -6.48 -3.07
CA LEU A 410 8.30 -6.39 -2.20
C LEU A 410 7.17 -7.22 -2.77
N MET A 411 6.69 -8.22 -2.03
CA MET A 411 5.58 -9.07 -2.49
C MET A 411 4.24 -8.34 -2.40
N VAL A 412 3.34 -8.66 -3.33
CA VAL A 412 2.00 -8.10 -3.43
C VAL A 412 0.96 -9.21 -3.34
N TRP A 413 0.10 -9.11 -2.32
CA TRP A 413 -1.20 -9.78 -2.27
C TRP A 413 -2.20 -8.85 -2.98
N GLN A 414 -2.67 -9.26 -4.14
CA GLN A 414 -3.54 -8.44 -4.99
C GLN A 414 -4.99 -8.93 -4.92
N GLU A 415 -5.92 -8.09 -4.47
CA GLU A 415 -7.35 -8.40 -4.54
C GLU A 415 -8.00 -7.87 -5.81
N PHE A 416 -9.05 -8.53 -6.28
CA PHE A 416 -10.04 -7.87 -7.11
C PHE A 416 -10.84 -6.87 -6.25
N MET A 417 -11.25 -5.74 -6.83
CA MET A 417 -11.88 -4.62 -6.11
C MET A 417 -13.34 -4.91 -5.70
N PHE A 418 -13.51 -5.90 -4.84
CA PHE A 418 -14.75 -6.31 -4.20
C PHE A 418 -14.55 -6.26 -2.69
N ALA A 419 -15.49 -5.67 -1.95
CA ALA A 419 -15.40 -5.58 -0.50
C ALA A 419 -16.77 -5.61 0.18
N ASN A 420 -16.93 -6.52 1.16
CA ASN A 420 -18.03 -6.67 2.14
C ASN A 420 -19.48 -6.76 1.59
N MET A 421 -19.77 -6.30 0.37
CA MET A 421 -21.10 -6.15 -0.20
C MET A 421 -21.59 -7.44 -0.87
N ASP A 422 -22.90 -7.60 -0.90
CA ASP A 422 -23.59 -8.66 -1.65
C ASP A 422 -23.63 -8.34 -3.14
N PHE A 423 -22.61 -8.65 -3.94
CA PHE A 423 -22.61 -8.30 -5.38
C PHE A 423 -23.64 -9.10 -6.22
N PRO A 424 -24.24 -8.51 -7.28
CA PRO A 424 -25.28 -9.14 -8.09
C PRO A 424 -24.70 -10.12 -9.12
N HIS A 425 -23.99 -11.13 -8.64
CA HIS A 425 -23.30 -12.10 -9.49
C HIS A 425 -24.24 -12.97 -10.35
N ASP A 426 -25.55 -12.97 -10.10
CA ASP A 426 -26.52 -13.63 -10.99
C ASP A 426 -26.79 -12.84 -12.30
N ASP A 427 -26.52 -11.54 -12.31
CA ASP A 427 -26.75 -10.68 -13.48
C ASP A 427 -25.67 -10.93 -14.57
N GLU A 428 -26.11 -11.36 -15.75
CA GLU A 428 -25.20 -11.74 -16.84
C GLU A 428 -24.41 -10.55 -17.43
N ALA A 429 -25.04 -9.37 -17.55
CA ALA A 429 -24.36 -8.21 -18.10
C ALA A 429 -23.28 -7.71 -17.13
N TRP A 430 -23.59 -7.71 -15.83
CA TRP A 430 -22.65 -7.38 -14.78
C TRP A 430 -21.49 -8.38 -14.72
N ARG A 431 -21.77 -9.69 -14.79
CA ARG A 431 -20.73 -10.73 -14.82
C ARG A 431 -19.78 -10.57 -15.99
N ARG A 432 -20.29 -10.37 -17.21
CA ARG A 432 -19.44 -10.15 -18.40
C ARG A 432 -18.55 -8.91 -18.25
N SER A 433 -19.06 -7.86 -17.61
CA SER A 433 -18.26 -6.67 -17.30
C SER A 433 -17.14 -6.99 -16.30
N VAL A 434 -17.41 -7.79 -15.26
CA VAL A 434 -16.42 -8.26 -14.29
C VAL A 434 -15.38 -9.19 -14.91
N GLU A 435 -15.78 -10.09 -15.81
CA GLU A 435 -14.83 -10.95 -16.54
C GLU A 435 -13.89 -10.12 -17.42
N THR A 436 -14.40 -9.05 -18.05
CA THR A 436 -13.59 -8.10 -18.82
C THR A 436 -12.60 -7.37 -17.92
N GLU A 437 -13.07 -6.83 -16.80
CA GLU A 437 -12.23 -6.21 -15.75
C GLU A 437 -11.12 -7.18 -15.32
N ALA A 438 -11.50 -8.41 -14.94
CA ALA A 438 -10.56 -9.40 -14.42
C ALA A 438 -9.49 -9.78 -15.46
N ARG A 439 -9.88 -10.02 -16.72
CA ARG A 439 -8.93 -10.36 -17.79
C ARG A 439 -7.94 -9.23 -18.07
N GLN A 440 -8.40 -7.98 -18.06
CA GLN A 440 -7.51 -6.82 -18.25
C GLN A 440 -6.50 -6.72 -17.09
N GLN A 441 -6.97 -6.80 -15.84
CA GLN A 441 -6.09 -6.71 -14.67
C GLN A 441 -5.09 -7.88 -14.61
N LEU A 442 -5.53 -9.12 -14.84
CA LEU A 442 -4.65 -10.28 -14.90
C LEU A 442 -3.59 -10.16 -16.01
N GLY A 443 -3.98 -9.60 -17.16
CA GLY A 443 -3.06 -9.31 -18.26
C GLY A 443 -1.98 -8.28 -17.90
N HIS A 444 -2.30 -7.31 -17.04
CA HIS A 444 -1.30 -6.38 -16.50
C HIS A 444 -0.33 -7.05 -15.52
N TRP A 445 -0.81 -7.96 -14.68
CA TRP A 445 0.01 -8.58 -13.63
C TRP A 445 0.95 -9.69 -14.12
N GLN A 446 0.76 -10.23 -15.31
CA GLN A 446 1.50 -11.41 -15.78
C GLN A 446 3.02 -11.26 -15.87
N SER A 447 3.52 -10.05 -16.09
CA SER A 447 4.96 -9.77 -16.14
C SER A 447 5.55 -9.39 -14.77
N HIS A 448 4.72 -9.18 -13.75
CA HIS A 448 5.14 -8.66 -12.45
C HIS A 448 5.41 -9.78 -11.44
N PRO A 449 6.67 -10.18 -11.20
CA PRO A 449 7.00 -11.21 -10.21
C PRO A 449 6.56 -10.83 -8.79
N CYS A 450 6.39 -9.54 -8.45
CA CYS A 450 5.92 -9.12 -7.14
C CYS A 450 4.49 -9.63 -6.83
N VAL A 451 3.63 -9.89 -7.81
CA VAL A 451 2.25 -10.37 -7.59
C VAL A 451 2.29 -11.85 -7.24
N VAL A 452 2.46 -12.17 -5.95
CA VAL A 452 2.64 -13.55 -5.46
C VAL A 452 1.33 -14.26 -5.16
N LEU A 453 0.24 -13.53 -4.97
CA LEU A 453 -1.06 -14.08 -4.65
C LEU A 453 -2.16 -13.18 -5.20
N VAL A 454 -3.15 -13.79 -5.86
CA VAL A 454 -4.38 -13.10 -6.28
C VAL A 454 -5.54 -13.54 -5.38
N CYS A 455 -6.36 -12.60 -4.93
CA CYS A 455 -7.49 -12.87 -4.05
C CYS A 455 -8.80 -12.30 -4.62
N GLY A 456 -9.91 -13.03 -4.42
CA GLY A 456 -11.21 -12.68 -4.98
C GLY A 456 -11.84 -11.40 -4.43
N ASN A 457 -11.72 -11.14 -3.12
CA ASN A 457 -12.38 -10.00 -2.47
C ASN A 457 -11.85 -9.75 -1.05
N SER A 458 -12.18 -8.59 -0.49
CA SER A 458 -12.14 -8.30 0.95
C SER A 458 -13.45 -8.67 1.63
N GLU A 459 -13.40 -9.60 2.57
CA GLU A 459 -14.40 -9.89 3.59
C GLU A 459 -15.85 -10.11 3.09
N VAL A 460 -16.08 -10.45 1.82
CA VAL A 460 -17.45 -10.67 1.32
C VAL A 460 -18.05 -11.90 2.01
N GLY A 461 -17.31 -13.02 2.04
CA GLY A 461 -17.74 -14.23 2.72
C GLY A 461 -17.83 -14.04 4.24
N GLN A 462 -16.88 -13.31 4.84
CA GLN A 462 -16.91 -12.98 6.27
C GLN A 462 -18.12 -12.10 6.64
N GLN A 463 -18.41 -11.06 5.86
CA GLN A 463 -19.54 -10.17 6.14
C GLN A 463 -20.87 -10.94 6.07
N ALA A 464 -21.03 -11.80 5.06
CA ALA A 464 -22.18 -12.68 4.94
C ALA A 464 -22.29 -13.66 6.13
N ALA A 465 -21.16 -14.27 6.55
CA ALA A 465 -21.06 -15.13 7.75
C ALA A 465 -21.69 -14.49 8.98
N MET A 466 -21.17 -13.31 9.30
CA MET A 466 -21.45 -12.62 10.54
C MET A 466 -22.86 -12.05 10.54
N TRP A 467 -23.47 -11.91 9.36
CA TRP A 467 -24.87 -11.57 9.19
C TRP A 467 -25.81 -12.78 9.25
N GLY A 468 -25.29 -14.00 9.45
CA GLY A 468 -26.06 -15.22 9.58
C GLY A 468 -26.53 -15.83 8.25
N ALA A 469 -25.87 -15.48 7.13
CA ALA A 469 -26.18 -16.09 5.84
C ALA A 469 -25.79 -17.58 5.82
N PRO A 470 -26.53 -18.44 5.09
CA PRO A 470 -26.17 -19.85 4.94
C PRO A 470 -24.89 -20.02 4.10
N ARG A 471 -24.26 -21.21 4.21
CA ARG A 471 -22.97 -21.49 3.54
C ARG A 471 -23.00 -21.34 2.01
N ALA A 472 -24.16 -21.52 1.37
CA ALA A 472 -24.25 -21.31 -0.08
C ALA A 472 -24.16 -19.82 -0.48
N ASP A 473 -24.52 -18.90 0.42
CA ASP A 473 -24.62 -17.47 0.11
C ASP A 473 -23.30 -16.71 0.31
N TRP A 474 -22.43 -17.19 1.21
CA TRP A 474 -21.15 -16.57 1.53
C TRP A 474 -19.96 -17.13 0.71
N GLU A 475 -20.20 -18.10 -0.17
CA GLU A 475 -19.22 -18.76 -1.05
C GLU A 475 -19.72 -18.65 -2.52
N PRO A 476 -19.94 -17.43 -3.04
CA PRO A 476 -20.56 -17.27 -4.36
C PRO A 476 -19.62 -17.74 -5.47
N ALA A 477 -20.18 -18.38 -6.51
CA ALA A 477 -19.43 -18.98 -7.61
C ALA A 477 -18.46 -18.01 -8.32
N LEU A 478 -18.74 -16.70 -8.31
CA LEU A 478 -17.83 -15.69 -8.84
C LEU A 478 -16.41 -15.81 -8.24
N PHE A 479 -16.31 -15.93 -6.92
CA PHE A 479 -15.02 -15.98 -6.21
C PHE A 479 -14.48 -17.40 -6.05
N HIS A 480 -15.31 -18.44 -6.19
CA HIS A 480 -14.88 -19.83 -5.99
C HIS A 480 -14.67 -20.61 -7.30
N GLU A 481 -15.21 -20.14 -8.42
CA GLU A 481 -15.16 -20.82 -9.71
C GLU A 481 -14.70 -19.88 -10.84
N THR A 482 -15.39 -18.75 -11.06
CA THR A 482 -15.15 -17.88 -12.22
C THR A 482 -13.79 -17.19 -12.18
N LEU A 483 -13.50 -16.41 -11.15
CA LEU A 483 -12.21 -15.72 -11.00
C LEU A 483 -11.01 -16.68 -10.90
N PRO A 484 -11.04 -17.78 -10.12
CA PRO A 484 -9.93 -18.74 -10.12
C PRO A 484 -9.68 -19.36 -11.49
N ALA A 485 -10.74 -19.67 -12.26
CA ALA A 485 -10.57 -20.19 -13.63
C ALA A 485 -9.88 -19.16 -14.54
N LEU A 486 -10.26 -17.89 -14.47
CA LEU A 486 -9.60 -16.81 -15.20
C LEU A 486 -8.13 -16.65 -14.81
N VAL A 487 -7.82 -16.73 -13.50
CA VAL A 487 -6.44 -16.68 -13.00
C VAL A 487 -5.64 -17.85 -13.55
N GLY A 488 -6.18 -19.08 -13.54
CA GLY A 488 -5.52 -20.26 -14.11
C GLY A 488 -5.26 -20.16 -15.62
N GLU A 489 -6.14 -19.47 -16.36
CA GLU A 489 -6.00 -19.26 -17.81
C GLU A 489 -4.96 -18.18 -18.16
N VAL A 490 -5.07 -17.02 -17.50
CA VAL A 490 -4.31 -15.80 -17.86
C VAL A 490 -3.01 -15.69 -17.07
N LEU A 491 -2.99 -16.14 -15.82
CA LEU A 491 -1.85 -16.04 -14.89
C LEU A 491 -1.50 -17.41 -14.26
N PRO A 492 -1.18 -18.44 -15.08
CA PRO A 492 -0.89 -19.77 -14.58
C PRO A 492 0.32 -19.77 -13.63
N GLY A 493 0.24 -20.56 -12.56
CA GLY A 493 1.31 -20.69 -11.58
C GLY A 493 1.30 -19.63 -10.47
N THR A 494 0.42 -18.62 -10.53
CA THR A 494 0.16 -17.73 -9.40
C THR A 494 -0.99 -18.28 -8.56
N PRO A 495 -0.79 -18.51 -7.25
CA PRO A 495 -1.86 -18.96 -6.37
C PRO A 495 -3.06 -18.02 -6.34
N TYR A 496 -4.25 -18.59 -6.14
CA TYR A 496 -5.50 -17.88 -5.98
C TYR A 496 -6.13 -18.17 -4.61
N TRP A 497 -6.72 -17.15 -3.98
CA TRP A 497 -7.48 -17.26 -2.75
C TRP A 497 -8.88 -16.64 -2.90
N PRO A 498 -9.97 -17.30 -2.49
CA PRO A 498 -11.32 -16.82 -2.83
C PRO A 498 -11.73 -15.54 -2.08
N SER A 499 -11.29 -15.35 -0.84
CA SER A 499 -11.71 -14.22 0.01
C SER A 499 -10.70 -13.99 1.14
N SER A 500 -10.47 -12.74 1.53
CA SER A 500 -9.77 -12.38 2.76
C SER A 500 -10.78 -11.83 3.77
N ALA A 501 -11.27 -12.60 4.75
CA ALA A 501 -10.84 -13.90 5.22
C ALA A 501 -11.53 -15.12 4.57
N HIS A 502 -10.92 -16.31 4.68
CA HIS A 502 -11.46 -17.60 4.22
C HIS A 502 -10.76 -18.80 4.90
N GLY A 503 -11.52 -19.87 5.15
CA GLY A 503 -11.02 -21.10 5.77
C GLY A 503 -11.89 -21.55 6.95
N GLY A 504 -11.50 -22.66 7.57
CA GLY A 504 -12.08 -23.14 8.83
C GLY A 504 -13.59 -23.41 8.83
N ALA A 505 -14.16 -23.43 10.03
CA ALA A 505 -15.60 -23.62 10.21
C ALA A 505 -16.41 -22.40 9.69
N PHE A 506 -15.87 -21.20 9.89
CA PHE A 506 -16.38 -19.93 9.39
C PHE A 506 -15.20 -19.10 8.87
N PRO A 507 -15.38 -18.21 7.87
CA PRO A 507 -14.30 -17.43 7.27
C PRO A 507 -13.46 -16.62 8.25
N HIS A 508 -14.03 -16.19 9.39
CA HIS A 508 -13.33 -15.43 10.43
C HIS A 508 -12.69 -16.32 11.52
N ALA A 509 -12.69 -17.64 11.34
CA ALA A 509 -12.05 -18.56 12.27
C ALA A 509 -10.52 -18.49 12.10
N PRO A 510 -9.75 -18.27 13.18
CA PRO A 510 -8.31 -18.03 13.06
C PRO A 510 -7.47 -19.31 12.85
N ASP A 511 -8.04 -20.48 13.14
CA ASP A 511 -7.33 -21.75 13.23
C ASP A 511 -7.05 -22.42 11.87
N SER A 512 -7.69 -21.92 10.79
CA SER A 512 -7.53 -22.45 9.44
C SER A 512 -7.61 -21.34 8.38
N GLY A 513 -6.71 -21.39 7.39
CA GLY A 513 -6.70 -20.46 6.26
C GLY A 513 -6.27 -19.04 6.65
N THR A 514 -7.02 -18.02 6.21
CA THR A 514 -6.75 -16.62 6.53
C THR A 514 -7.87 -15.99 7.33
N THR A 515 -7.54 -15.02 8.17
CA THR A 515 -8.49 -14.31 9.04
C THR A 515 -8.21 -12.81 9.14
N SER A 516 -9.24 -12.02 9.43
CA SER A 516 -9.09 -10.67 9.99
C SER A 516 -8.84 -10.78 11.50
N ALA A 517 -7.61 -10.51 11.96
CA ALA A 517 -7.16 -10.74 13.33
C ALA A 517 -7.26 -9.48 14.19
N TYR A 518 -8.46 -9.20 14.70
CA TYR A 518 -8.78 -8.00 15.49
C TYR A 518 -8.94 -8.23 16.99
N ALA A 519 -8.60 -9.43 17.50
CA ALA A 519 -8.65 -9.74 18.92
C ALA A 519 -7.87 -8.71 19.76
N VAL A 520 -6.56 -8.63 19.56
CA VAL A 520 -5.74 -7.51 20.05
C VAL A 520 -5.94 -6.33 19.10
N GLY A 521 -6.52 -5.24 19.60
CA GLY A 521 -7.05 -4.15 18.78
C GLY A 521 -8.56 -4.00 18.95
N ALA A 522 -9.31 -4.06 17.86
CA ALA A 522 -10.72 -3.65 17.85
C ALA A 522 -11.64 -4.41 18.85
N TYR A 523 -11.29 -5.66 19.23
CA TYR A 523 -12.07 -6.44 20.19
C TYR A 523 -11.59 -6.33 21.64
N LEU A 524 -10.62 -5.44 21.91
CA LEU A 524 -10.13 -5.09 23.25
C LEU A 524 -9.66 -6.32 24.05
N ARG A 525 -9.11 -7.33 23.38
CA ARG A 525 -8.59 -8.52 24.06
C ARG A 525 -7.21 -8.22 24.67
N PRO A 526 -6.87 -8.85 25.80
CA PRO A 526 -5.54 -8.73 26.41
C PRO A 526 -4.41 -9.13 25.46
N LEU A 527 -3.18 -8.68 25.72
CA LEU A 527 -2.01 -8.93 24.85
C LEU A 527 -1.71 -10.42 24.71
N GLU A 528 -1.93 -11.23 25.75
CA GLU A 528 -1.75 -12.69 25.70
C GLU A 528 -2.66 -13.37 24.66
N ASP A 529 -3.74 -12.70 24.23
CA ASP A 529 -4.62 -13.22 23.20
C ASP A 529 -3.93 -13.21 21.82
N ALA A 530 -2.83 -12.48 21.62
CA ALA A 530 -2.01 -12.62 20.40
C ALA A 530 -1.46 -14.06 20.27
N ARG A 531 -0.97 -14.63 21.37
CA ARG A 531 -0.51 -16.03 21.46
C ARG A 531 -1.68 -17.01 21.42
N ARG A 532 -2.79 -16.70 22.09
CA ARG A 532 -3.97 -17.60 22.14
C ARG A 532 -4.75 -17.66 20.83
N LEU A 533 -4.87 -16.54 20.13
CA LEU A 533 -5.54 -16.46 18.82
C LEU A 533 -4.80 -17.31 17.79
N ALA A 534 -3.46 -17.22 17.79
CA ALA A 534 -2.55 -17.97 16.93
C ALA A 534 -3.07 -18.15 15.49
N PRO A 535 -3.41 -17.05 14.78
CA PRO A 535 -4.00 -17.16 13.45
C PRO A 535 -3.04 -17.85 12.50
N ARG A 536 -3.52 -18.65 11.55
CA ARG A 536 -2.66 -19.21 10.49
C ARG A 536 -2.06 -18.12 9.61
N PHE A 537 -2.89 -17.16 9.21
CA PHE A 537 -2.46 -15.94 8.54
C PHE A 537 -3.45 -14.81 8.82
N ALA A 538 -2.95 -13.65 9.24
CA ALA A 538 -3.76 -12.45 9.43
C ALA A 538 -3.70 -11.54 8.19
N THR A 539 -4.76 -11.52 7.38
CA THR A 539 -4.87 -10.66 6.18
C THR A 539 -5.04 -9.19 6.51
N GLU A 540 -5.51 -8.92 7.71
CA GLU A 540 -5.59 -7.62 8.35
C GLU A 540 -5.55 -7.81 9.86
N CYS A 541 -4.88 -6.92 10.59
CA CYS A 541 -4.75 -7.00 12.04
C CYS A 541 -4.40 -5.66 12.66
N LEU A 542 -4.46 -5.59 13.99
CA LEU A 542 -3.89 -4.50 14.80
C LEU A 542 -4.39 -3.11 14.38
N ALA A 543 -5.70 -2.98 14.16
CA ALA A 543 -6.32 -1.69 13.86
C ALA A 543 -6.39 -0.82 15.13
N PHE A 544 -5.66 0.30 15.12
CA PHE A 544 -5.58 1.29 16.20
C PHE A 544 -5.66 2.72 15.66
N ALA A 545 -6.21 3.67 16.43
CA ALA A 545 -6.06 5.09 16.11
C ALA A 545 -4.64 5.57 16.46
N ASN A 546 -3.73 5.48 15.50
CA ASN A 546 -2.31 5.77 15.69
C ASN A 546 -2.07 7.28 15.68
N VAL A 547 -1.72 7.84 16.84
CA VAL A 547 -1.48 9.27 17.00
C VAL A 547 -0.26 9.71 16.16
N PRO A 548 -0.41 10.70 15.27
CA PRO A 548 0.65 11.08 14.35
C PRO A 548 1.69 12.01 15.02
N PRO A 549 2.83 12.29 14.36
CA PRO A 549 3.81 13.27 14.87
C PRO A 549 3.24 14.69 14.88
N ALA A 550 3.90 15.59 15.61
CA ALA A 550 3.48 16.99 15.75
C ALA A 550 3.38 17.72 14.39
N ALA A 551 4.22 17.36 13.41
CA ALA A 551 4.19 17.88 12.05
C ALA A 551 2.87 17.58 11.31
N THR A 552 2.20 16.47 11.62
CA THR A 552 0.87 16.15 11.08
C THR A 552 -0.21 16.91 11.83
N LEU A 553 -0.10 16.98 13.17
CA LEU A 553 -1.08 17.68 14.01
C LEU A 553 -1.20 19.18 13.66
N SER A 554 -0.09 19.81 13.27
CA SER A 554 -0.09 21.22 12.83
C SER A 554 -0.90 21.46 11.55
N ARG A 555 -1.16 20.40 10.76
CA ARG A 555 -1.95 20.44 9.52
C ARG A 555 -3.44 20.18 9.74
N LEU A 556 -3.86 19.82 10.96
CA LEU A 556 -5.28 19.69 11.29
C LEU A 556 -5.98 21.05 11.24
N ARG A 557 -7.29 21.05 11.00
CA ARG A 557 -8.12 22.26 11.10
C ARG A 557 -8.13 22.74 12.56
N GLY A 558 -7.41 23.83 12.85
CA GLY A 558 -7.16 24.34 14.21
C GLY A 558 -5.74 24.10 14.73
N GLY A 559 -4.88 23.45 13.94
CA GLY A 559 -3.46 23.22 14.23
C GLY A 559 -3.21 22.36 15.47
N THR A 560 -2.05 22.55 16.10
CA THR A 560 -1.62 21.78 17.28
C THR A 560 -2.47 22.03 18.54
N GLY A 561 -3.35 23.04 18.53
CA GLY A 561 -4.29 23.30 19.62
C GLY A 561 -5.51 22.38 19.63
N VAL A 562 -5.73 21.58 18.57
CA VAL A 562 -6.86 20.65 18.47
C VAL A 562 -6.76 19.59 19.56
N ARG A 563 -7.83 19.41 20.32
CA ARG A 563 -7.97 18.36 21.34
C ARG A 563 -8.69 17.15 20.76
N VAL A 564 -8.42 15.96 21.30
CA VAL A 564 -8.94 14.68 20.77
C VAL A 564 -10.47 14.52 20.78
N THR A 565 -11.18 15.33 21.56
CA THR A 565 -12.65 15.38 21.57
C THR A 565 -13.23 16.35 20.54
N HIS A 566 -12.40 17.17 19.89
CA HIS A 566 -12.84 18.16 18.91
C HIS A 566 -13.26 17.48 17.59
N PRO A 567 -14.31 17.97 16.90
CA PRO A 567 -14.76 17.40 15.62
C PRO A 567 -13.65 17.24 14.58
N ALA A 568 -12.74 18.24 14.46
CA ALA A 568 -11.61 18.18 13.54
C ALA A 568 -10.61 17.02 13.83
N TRP A 569 -10.47 16.59 15.10
CA TRP A 569 -9.71 15.38 15.42
C TRP A 569 -10.51 14.13 15.02
N LYS A 570 -11.80 14.13 15.36
CA LYS A 570 -12.70 13.00 15.13
C LYS A 570 -12.95 12.71 13.65
N GLU A 571 -12.78 13.70 12.77
CA GLU A 571 -12.63 13.48 11.34
C GLU A 571 -11.45 12.53 11.07
N GLY A 572 -10.26 12.80 11.59
CA GLY A 572 -9.09 11.94 11.41
C GLY A 572 -9.11 10.58 12.15
N SER A 573 -10.13 10.31 12.97
CA SER A 573 -10.24 9.10 13.79
C SER A 573 -11.26 8.12 13.19
N PRO A 574 -10.83 6.90 12.78
CA PRO A 574 -11.70 5.96 12.09
C PRO A 574 -12.84 5.43 12.95
N ARG A 575 -13.99 5.16 12.32
CA ARG A 575 -15.19 4.58 12.96
C ARG A 575 -16.09 3.88 11.96
N ASP A 576 -16.93 2.97 12.45
CA ASP A 576 -18.06 2.45 11.68
C ASP A 576 -19.23 3.44 11.70
N LEU A 577 -20.07 3.40 10.65
CA LEU A 577 -21.24 4.26 10.56
C LEU A 577 -22.26 3.92 11.66
N GLY A 578 -22.63 4.92 12.44
CA GLY A 578 -23.59 4.79 13.54
C GLY A 578 -23.02 4.13 14.81
N ALA A 579 -21.73 3.78 14.85
CA ALA A 579 -21.10 3.28 16.06
C ALA A 579 -21.01 4.37 17.15
N GLY A 580 -21.27 3.99 18.41
CA GLY A 580 -21.12 4.86 19.58
C GLY A 580 -19.69 4.96 20.12
N TRP A 581 -18.73 4.36 19.42
CA TRP A 581 -17.31 4.30 19.75
C TRP A 581 -16.48 4.54 18.48
N ASP A 582 -15.22 4.90 18.64
CA ASP A 582 -14.24 4.97 17.55
C ASP A 582 -12.88 4.40 17.95
N PHE A 583 -11.93 4.35 17.02
CA PHE A 583 -10.63 3.73 17.29
C PHE A 583 -9.77 4.50 18.30
N ASP A 584 -10.15 5.72 18.70
CA ASP A 584 -9.55 6.36 19.88
C ASP A 584 -9.87 5.57 21.15
N ASP A 585 -11.09 5.06 21.29
CA ASP A 585 -11.52 4.28 22.46
C ASP A 585 -10.76 2.95 22.54
N VAL A 586 -10.45 2.35 21.39
CA VAL A 586 -9.59 1.17 21.30
C VAL A 586 -8.19 1.48 21.83
N ARG A 587 -7.56 2.56 21.36
CA ARG A 587 -6.24 2.98 21.86
C ARG A 587 -6.28 3.26 23.37
N ASP A 588 -7.29 3.98 23.82
CA ASP A 588 -7.44 4.38 25.21
C ASP A 588 -7.53 3.17 26.15
N HIS A 589 -8.26 2.12 25.75
CA HIS A 589 -8.31 0.87 26.51
C HIS A 589 -6.91 0.32 26.84
N TYR A 590 -6.04 0.23 25.83
CA TYR A 590 -4.68 -0.27 26.03
C TYR A 590 -3.77 0.74 26.75
N LEU A 591 -4.03 2.05 26.60
CA LEU A 591 -3.30 3.08 27.35
C LEU A 591 -3.56 2.89 28.84
N GLU A 592 -4.83 2.76 29.24
CA GLU A 592 -5.21 2.54 30.63
C GLU A 592 -4.65 1.19 31.14
N LEU A 593 -4.70 0.13 30.32
CA LEU A 593 -4.15 -1.19 30.65
C LEU A 593 -2.64 -1.15 30.94
N LEU A 594 -1.86 -0.46 30.10
CA LEU A 594 -0.39 -0.47 30.18
C LEU A 594 0.19 0.57 31.15
N SER A 595 -0.47 1.73 31.30
CA SER A 595 0.02 2.83 32.15
C SER A 595 -0.62 2.84 33.55
N GLY A 596 -1.82 2.29 33.70
CA GLY A 596 -2.64 2.44 34.90
C GLY A 596 -3.21 3.84 35.09
N GLU A 597 -3.03 4.76 34.13
CA GLU A 597 -3.57 6.12 34.16
C GLU A 597 -4.87 6.20 33.37
N SER A 598 -5.85 6.96 33.86
CA SER A 598 -7.11 7.16 33.12
C SER A 598 -6.89 8.06 31.91
N ALA A 599 -7.20 7.53 30.72
CA ALA A 599 -7.11 8.25 29.46
C ALA A 599 -8.03 9.47 29.47
N ARG A 600 -9.25 9.31 30.04
CA ARG A 600 -10.19 10.41 30.24
C ARG A 600 -9.58 11.55 31.06
N THR A 601 -8.96 11.25 32.21
CA THR A 601 -8.36 12.29 33.06
C THR A 601 -7.25 13.03 32.31
N LEU A 602 -6.34 12.28 31.68
CA LEU A 602 -5.21 12.86 30.92
C LEU A 602 -5.68 13.79 29.80
N ARG A 603 -6.73 13.41 29.05
CA ARG A 603 -7.28 14.26 27.97
C ARG A 603 -7.64 15.68 28.45
N TYR A 604 -8.05 15.84 29.72
CA TYR A 604 -8.42 17.13 30.31
C TYR A 604 -7.29 17.80 31.08
N SER A 605 -6.49 17.04 31.84
CA SER A 605 -5.49 17.60 32.76
C SER A 605 -4.11 17.77 32.13
N ASP A 606 -3.72 16.89 31.21
CA ASP A 606 -2.39 16.85 30.61
C ASP A 606 -2.44 16.17 29.23
N HIS A 607 -2.82 16.96 28.24
CA HIS A 607 -3.02 16.48 26.88
C HIS A 607 -1.72 16.01 26.21
N ASP A 608 -0.59 16.64 26.53
CA ASP A 608 0.69 16.28 25.92
C ASP A 608 1.18 14.93 26.45
N ARG A 609 1.00 14.67 27.76
CA ARG A 609 1.22 13.34 28.34
C ARG A 609 0.29 12.30 27.73
N TYR A 610 -1.00 12.63 27.52
CA TYR A 610 -1.93 11.75 26.83
C TYR A 610 -1.42 11.35 25.43
N LEU A 611 -0.97 12.32 24.61
CA LEU A 611 -0.46 12.04 23.26
C LEU A 611 0.84 11.23 23.30
N MET A 612 1.75 11.51 24.23
CA MET A 612 2.98 10.74 24.42
C MET A 612 2.66 9.28 24.77
N LEU A 613 1.85 9.04 25.81
CA LEU A 613 1.48 7.69 26.24
C LEU A 613 0.69 6.95 25.16
N SER A 614 -0.16 7.64 24.41
CA SER A 614 -0.90 7.10 23.26
C SER A 614 0.01 6.56 22.15
N ARG A 615 1.05 7.30 21.79
CA ARG A 615 2.04 6.89 20.78
C ARG A 615 2.84 5.67 21.24
N ILE A 616 3.25 5.66 22.50
CA ILE A 616 4.03 4.56 23.08
C ILE A 616 3.15 3.31 23.22
N THR A 617 1.93 3.44 23.71
CA THR A 617 0.99 2.32 23.90
C THR A 617 0.78 1.54 22.61
N THR A 618 0.40 2.22 21.53
CA THR A 618 0.15 1.56 20.23
C THR A 618 1.41 0.92 19.68
N ALA A 619 2.56 1.60 19.79
CA ALA A 619 3.86 1.06 19.39
C ALA A 619 4.20 -0.25 20.13
N GLU A 620 4.05 -0.28 21.45
CA GLU A 620 4.33 -1.45 22.29
C GLU A 620 3.38 -2.62 21.97
N VAL A 621 2.07 -2.37 21.90
CA VAL A 621 1.08 -3.42 21.63
C VAL A 621 1.29 -4.06 20.26
N MET A 622 1.51 -3.24 19.22
CA MET A 622 1.70 -3.74 17.87
C MET A 622 3.02 -4.50 17.72
N ALA A 623 4.11 -4.01 18.31
CA ALA A 623 5.39 -4.69 18.29
C ALA A 623 5.34 -6.03 19.05
N ALA A 624 4.69 -6.07 20.22
CA ALA A 624 4.54 -7.29 21.01
C ALA A 624 3.74 -8.37 20.27
N ALA A 625 2.59 -8.01 19.69
CA ALA A 625 1.76 -8.96 18.93
C ALA A 625 2.50 -9.50 17.70
N MET A 626 3.20 -8.64 16.97
CA MET A 626 3.96 -9.05 15.79
C MET A 626 5.18 -9.89 16.14
N ALA A 627 5.89 -9.56 17.22
CA ALA A 627 7.00 -10.37 17.72
C ALA A 627 6.54 -11.77 18.11
N GLU A 628 5.41 -11.89 18.82
CA GLU A 628 4.80 -13.16 19.22
C GLU A 628 4.42 -14.02 18.01
N TRP A 629 3.78 -13.44 16.98
CA TRP A 629 3.43 -14.18 15.77
C TRP A 629 4.62 -14.61 14.93
N ARG A 630 5.75 -13.91 15.03
CA ARG A 630 6.97 -14.22 14.29
C ARG A 630 7.84 -15.29 14.95
N LEU A 631 7.52 -15.69 16.19
CA LEU A 631 8.24 -16.76 16.87
C LEU A 631 8.10 -18.08 16.08
N PRO A 632 9.16 -18.89 15.94
CA PRO A 632 9.09 -20.18 15.24
C PRO A 632 8.09 -21.18 15.82
N GLY A 633 7.76 -21.07 17.11
CA GLY A 633 6.72 -21.87 17.76
C GLY A 633 5.29 -21.42 17.45
N SER A 634 5.12 -20.28 16.78
CA SER A 634 3.80 -19.75 16.43
C SER A 634 3.15 -20.54 15.30
N ALA A 635 1.83 -20.66 15.34
CA ALA A 635 1.03 -21.18 14.24
C ALA A 635 0.93 -20.18 13.06
N CYS A 636 1.29 -18.92 13.29
CA CYS A 636 1.19 -17.85 12.32
C CYS A 636 2.27 -17.93 11.24
N ARG A 637 1.87 -17.70 9.99
CA ARG A 637 2.73 -17.67 8.79
C ARG A 637 2.81 -16.28 8.18
N GLY A 638 1.98 -15.36 8.64
CA GLY A 638 2.06 -13.98 8.23
C GLY A 638 0.97 -13.11 8.83
N ALA A 639 1.26 -11.82 8.92
CA ALA A 639 0.36 -10.81 9.44
C ALA A 639 0.56 -9.47 8.72
N LEU A 640 -0.53 -8.91 8.23
CA LEU A 640 -0.56 -7.64 7.52
C LEU A 640 -1.37 -6.63 8.33
N VAL A 641 -0.75 -5.52 8.74
CA VAL A 641 -1.38 -4.47 9.54
C VAL A 641 -2.42 -3.69 8.72
N TRP A 642 -3.52 -3.32 9.39
CA TRP A 642 -4.48 -2.33 8.90
C TRP A 642 -4.12 -0.94 9.45
N TRP A 643 -3.53 0.03 8.74
CA TRP A 643 -3.11 0.16 7.32
C TRP A 643 -1.70 0.74 7.18
N LEU A 644 -1.13 0.76 5.96
CA LEU A 644 0.18 1.34 5.71
C LEU A 644 0.20 2.87 5.92
N ARG A 645 -0.64 3.62 5.19
CA ARG A 645 -0.68 5.09 5.22
C ARG A 645 -2.10 5.60 5.47
N ASP A 646 -2.23 6.65 6.28
CA ASP A 646 -3.51 7.35 6.45
C ASP A 646 -4.00 7.98 5.13
N LEU A 647 -5.33 8.09 4.98
CA LEU A 647 -5.95 8.76 3.83
C LEU A 647 -6.15 10.27 4.04
N ARG A 648 -5.96 10.77 5.27
CA ARG A 648 -6.08 12.19 5.63
C ARG A 648 -5.29 12.48 6.91
N PRO A 649 -4.91 13.75 7.17
CA PRO A 649 -4.24 14.10 8.41
C PRO A 649 -5.07 13.70 9.64
N GLY A 650 -4.49 12.96 10.59
CA GLY A 650 -5.21 12.54 11.79
C GLY A 650 -4.62 11.34 12.52
N ALA A 651 -5.36 10.84 13.51
CA ALA A 651 -5.05 9.59 14.20
C ALA A 651 -5.70 8.39 13.51
N GLY A 652 -5.42 8.23 12.21
CA GLY A 652 -5.91 7.10 11.43
C GLY A 652 -5.19 5.80 11.75
N TRP A 653 -5.59 4.72 11.09
CA TRP A 653 -4.98 3.39 11.24
C TRP A 653 -3.56 3.28 10.69
N GLY A 654 -3.13 4.24 9.86
CA GLY A 654 -1.86 4.22 9.16
C GLY A 654 -0.66 4.07 10.09
N LEU A 655 0.30 3.23 9.70
CA LEU A 655 1.66 3.22 10.23
C LEU A 655 2.41 4.52 9.90
N LEU A 656 2.05 5.09 8.76
CA LEU A 656 2.50 6.38 8.25
C LEU A 656 1.33 7.38 8.25
N ASP A 657 1.62 8.67 8.42
CA ASP A 657 0.63 9.73 8.21
C ASP A 657 0.28 9.92 6.73
N ASP A 658 -0.67 10.79 6.40
CA ASP A 658 -1.13 11.03 5.03
C ASP A 658 -0.05 11.48 4.03
N ARG A 659 1.10 11.97 4.51
CA ARG A 659 2.25 12.37 3.70
C ARG A 659 3.40 11.36 3.72
N GLY A 660 3.24 10.24 4.42
CA GLY A 660 4.29 9.23 4.56
C GLY A 660 5.26 9.48 5.71
N LEU A 661 4.99 10.39 6.63
CA LEU A 661 5.80 10.53 7.84
C LEU A 661 5.58 9.31 8.75
N PRO A 662 6.64 8.68 9.27
CA PRO A 662 6.49 7.53 10.16
C PRO A 662 5.83 7.95 11.48
N LYS A 663 4.86 7.15 11.94
CA LYS A 663 4.34 7.25 13.30
C LYS A 663 5.12 6.32 14.23
N SER A 664 4.88 6.42 15.55
CA SER A 664 5.57 5.60 16.57
C SER A 664 5.52 4.09 16.28
N VAL A 665 4.37 3.61 15.81
CA VAL A 665 4.14 2.21 15.43
C VAL A 665 5.04 1.74 14.28
N CYS A 666 5.39 2.62 13.34
CA CYS A 666 6.30 2.29 12.23
C CYS A 666 7.72 2.04 12.75
N HIS A 667 8.21 2.89 13.67
CA HIS A 667 9.51 2.70 14.30
C HIS A 667 9.57 1.42 15.14
N ALA A 668 8.51 1.12 15.91
CA ALA A 668 8.46 -0.08 16.74
C ALA A 668 8.40 -1.35 15.89
N LEU A 669 7.56 -1.40 14.86
CA LEU A 669 7.52 -2.54 13.93
C LEU A 669 8.85 -2.72 13.18
N ARG A 670 9.50 -1.63 12.77
CA ARG A 670 10.82 -1.70 12.11
C ARG A 670 11.84 -2.49 12.93
N ARG A 671 11.82 -2.42 14.26
CA ARG A 671 12.75 -3.16 15.13
C ARG A 671 12.48 -4.67 15.14
N VAL A 672 11.22 -5.07 15.11
CA VAL A 672 10.82 -6.49 15.21
C VAL A 672 10.66 -7.19 13.86
N LEU A 673 10.64 -6.44 12.74
CA LEU A 673 10.42 -6.96 11.39
C LEU A 673 11.69 -7.12 10.55
N GLN A 674 12.88 -6.86 11.09
CA GLN A 674 14.14 -7.04 10.34
C GLN A 674 14.38 -8.51 9.96
N PRO A 675 14.91 -8.82 8.76
CA PRO A 675 15.15 -10.20 8.33
C PRO A 675 16.18 -10.93 9.20
N GLN A 676 17.13 -10.20 9.76
CA GLN A 676 18.02 -10.66 10.82
C GLN A 676 17.55 -10.01 12.12
N ALA A 677 17.02 -10.80 13.05
CA ALA A 677 16.35 -10.28 14.23
C ALA A 677 16.68 -11.07 15.49
N VAL A 678 16.61 -10.39 16.64
CA VAL A 678 16.48 -11.02 17.95
C VAL A 678 15.15 -10.61 18.58
N LEU A 679 14.39 -11.57 19.10
CA LEU A 679 13.13 -11.36 19.80
C LEU A 679 13.21 -12.03 21.18
N LEU A 680 12.75 -11.34 22.21
CA LEU A 680 12.66 -11.86 23.58
C LEU A 680 11.22 -12.30 23.83
N ALA A 681 11.02 -13.59 24.08
CA ALA A 681 9.74 -14.17 24.45
C ALA A 681 9.68 -14.40 25.95
N ASP A 682 8.56 -14.01 26.56
CA ASP A 682 8.24 -14.28 27.96
C ASP A 682 7.51 -15.61 28.07
N GLU A 683 8.18 -16.62 28.63
CA GLU A 683 7.63 -17.96 28.86
C GLU A 683 7.20 -18.17 30.32
N GLY A 684 6.87 -17.08 31.02
CA GLY A 684 6.39 -17.06 32.39
C GLY A 684 7.41 -17.65 33.36
N HIS A 685 7.02 -18.74 34.03
CA HIS A 685 7.88 -19.45 34.99
C HIS A 685 9.10 -20.13 34.34
N SER A 686 9.09 -20.32 33.02
CA SER A 686 10.25 -20.85 32.29
C SER A 686 11.30 -19.78 31.98
N GLY A 687 11.01 -18.50 32.31
CA GLY A 687 11.90 -17.36 32.10
C GLY A 687 11.80 -16.77 30.69
N LEU A 688 12.84 -16.02 30.30
CA LEU A 688 12.94 -15.42 28.97
C LEU A 688 13.68 -16.33 27.99
N VAL A 689 13.21 -16.35 26.74
CA VAL A 689 13.89 -17.00 25.61
C VAL A 689 14.25 -15.95 24.56
N ALA A 690 15.52 -15.90 24.15
CA ALA A 690 15.97 -15.09 23.03
C ALA A 690 15.91 -15.92 21.74
N HIS A 691 15.02 -15.54 20.82
CA HIS A 691 14.91 -16.12 19.49
C HIS A 691 15.73 -15.28 18.51
N VAL A 692 16.76 -15.89 17.93
CA VAL A 692 17.60 -15.28 16.89
C VAL A 692 17.18 -15.85 15.53
N ILE A 693 16.82 -14.99 14.60
CA ILE A 693 16.25 -15.33 13.30
C ILE A 693 17.18 -14.80 12.20
N ASN A 694 17.50 -15.64 11.21
CA ASN A 694 18.16 -15.25 9.97
C ASN A 694 17.32 -15.69 8.79
N GLU A 695 16.60 -14.77 8.15
CA GLU A 695 15.83 -15.06 6.93
C GLU A 695 16.66 -14.91 5.64
N GLY A 696 17.87 -14.39 5.75
CA GLY A 696 18.73 -14.13 4.59
C GLY A 696 19.25 -15.42 3.92
N PRO A 697 19.69 -15.32 2.65
CA PRO A 697 20.16 -16.46 1.86
C PRO A 697 21.57 -16.92 2.24
N GLN A 698 22.25 -16.21 3.13
CA GLN A 698 23.60 -16.51 3.57
C GLN A 698 23.59 -16.93 5.04
N PRO A 699 24.49 -17.84 5.46
CA PRO A 699 24.74 -18.08 6.87
C PRO A 699 25.09 -16.78 7.61
N LEU A 700 24.62 -16.66 8.85
CA LEU A 700 24.86 -15.52 9.71
C LEU A 700 25.82 -15.89 10.84
N GLN A 701 26.99 -15.26 10.82
CA GLN A 701 27.92 -15.21 11.94
C GLN A 701 27.62 -13.96 12.77
N ALA A 702 27.22 -14.14 14.03
CA ALA A 702 26.78 -13.05 14.89
C ALA A 702 27.11 -13.29 16.36
N ARG A 703 27.09 -12.22 17.16
CA ARG A 703 27.19 -12.28 18.62
C ARG A 703 25.92 -11.73 19.24
N LEU A 704 25.23 -12.54 20.03
CA LEU A 704 24.11 -12.11 20.86
C LEU A 704 24.65 -11.54 22.17
N ARG A 705 24.37 -10.27 22.44
CA ARG A 705 24.62 -9.62 23.72
C ARG A 705 23.32 -9.52 24.51
N LEU A 706 23.34 -10.03 25.74
CA LEU A 706 22.21 -9.98 26.68
C LEU A 706 22.63 -9.16 27.90
N ASP A 707 21.83 -8.16 28.27
CA ASP A 707 22.09 -7.34 29.44
C ASP A 707 20.82 -7.27 30.32
N VAL A 708 20.98 -7.47 31.63
CA VAL A 708 19.93 -7.31 32.63
C VAL A 708 20.14 -5.98 33.31
N TRP A 709 19.23 -5.03 33.15
CA TRP A 709 19.40 -3.65 33.56
C TRP A 709 18.70 -3.34 34.87
N ARG A 710 19.42 -2.71 35.80
CA ARG A 710 18.83 -1.84 36.82
C ARG A 710 18.73 -0.42 36.28
N GLN A 711 18.09 0.45 37.05
CA GLN A 711 17.86 1.84 36.63
C GLN A 711 19.15 2.61 36.32
N ARG A 712 20.27 2.28 36.97
CA ARG A 712 21.56 3.02 36.89
C ARG A 712 22.76 2.18 36.44
N SER A 713 22.59 0.87 36.25
CA SER A 713 23.69 -0.03 35.93
C SER A 713 23.21 -1.33 35.31
N ALA A 714 24.11 -2.05 34.64
CA ALA A 714 23.90 -3.47 34.35
C ALA A 714 24.01 -4.28 35.66
N LEU A 715 23.08 -5.20 35.85
CA LEU A 715 23.15 -6.24 36.88
C LEU A 715 23.92 -7.46 36.39
N GLU A 716 23.74 -7.82 35.12
CA GLU A 716 24.44 -8.90 34.41
C GLU A 716 24.59 -8.53 32.94
N SER A 717 25.67 -9.00 32.32
CA SER A 717 25.95 -8.85 30.89
C SER A 717 26.61 -10.13 30.37
N LEU A 718 26.08 -10.65 29.26
CA LEU A 718 26.55 -11.88 28.63
C LEU A 718 26.72 -11.67 27.12
N GLY A 719 27.72 -12.33 26.53
CA GLY A 719 27.86 -12.46 25.09
C GLY A 719 27.89 -13.92 24.67
N ILE A 720 27.13 -14.27 23.64
CA ILE A 720 27.04 -15.61 23.06
C ILE A 720 27.37 -15.50 21.57
N ASP A 721 28.40 -16.20 21.12
CA ASP A 721 28.71 -16.29 19.69
C ASP A 721 27.80 -17.34 19.04
N LEU A 722 27.26 -17.02 17.87
CA LEU A 722 26.24 -17.78 17.17
C LEU A 722 26.59 -17.91 15.69
N GLU A 723 26.37 -19.11 15.16
CA GLU A 723 26.34 -19.38 13.74
C GLU A 723 24.95 -19.90 13.37
N LEU A 724 24.25 -19.18 12.51
CA LEU A 724 22.96 -19.61 11.96
C LEU A 724 23.12 -19.93 10.49
N ALA A 725 22.53 -21.03 10.04
CA ALA A 725 22.41 -21.32 8.61
C ALA A 725 21.62 -20.22 7.88
N ALA A 726 21.72 -20.22 6.54
CA ALA A 726 20.78 -19.47 5.71
C ALA A 726 19.34 -19.90 6.04
N HIS A 727 18.44 -18.92 6.15
CA HIS A 727 17.05 -19.16 6.57
C HIS A 727 16.91 -19.89 7.93
N GLY A 728 17.89 -19.74 8.83
CA GLY A 728 17.99 -20.44 10.10
C GLY A 728 17.41 -19.69 11.31
N HIS A 729 17.30 -20.41 12.43
CA HIS A 729 16.84 -19.90 13.72
C HIS A 729 17.59 -20.56 14.89
N ALA A 730 17.74 -19.84 15.99
CA ALA A 730 18.18 -20.36 17.29
C ALA A 730 17.30 -19.84 18.43
N ALA A 731 16.94 -20.69 19.39
CA ALA A 731 16.24 -20.30 20.62
C ALA A 731 17.17 -20.51 21.82
N ILE A 732 17.41 -19.44 22.57
CA ILE A 732 18.39 -19.40 23.66
C ILE A 732 17.63 -19.09 24.96
N PRO A 733 17.41 -20.08 25.84
CA PRO A 733 16.89 -19.83 27.18
C PRO A 733 17.86 -18.94 27.95
N VAL A 734 17.46 -17.70 28.23
CA VAL A 734 18.36 -16.68 28.81
C VAL A 734 18.84 -17.13 30.18
N ALA A 735 17.95 -17.69 31.00
CA ALA A 735 18.28 -18.17 32.34
C ALA A 735 19.34 -19.28 32.35
N ALA A 736 19.38 -20.13 31.31
CA ALA A 736 20.38 -21.20 31.20
C ALA A 736 21.79 -20.66 30.89
N SER A 737 21.90 -19.40 30.51
CA SER A 737 23.16 -18.75 30.15
C SER A 737 23.69 -17.84 31.25
N LEU A 738 23.03 -17.79 32.41
CA LEU A 738 23.43 -17.00 33.57
C LEU A 738 24.00 -17.91 34.65
N ASP A 739 25.05 -17.47 35.34
CA ASP A 739 25.67 -18.21 36.46
C ASP A 739 24.81 -18.21 37.74
N ARG A 740 23.76 -17.39 37.79
CA ARG A 740 22.80 -17.33 38.89
C ARG A 740 21.37 -17.18 38.39
N TRP A 741 20.44 -17.68 39.19
CA TRP A 741 19.02 -17.49 38.91
C TRP A 741 18.59 -16.05 39.15
N ILE A 742 17.86 -15.48 38.18
CA ILE A 742 17.18 -14.18 38.22
C ILE A 742 15.76 -14.41 37.69
N ASP A 743 14.75 -13.90 38.39
CA ASP A 743 13.34 -13.94 37.95
C ASP A 743 13.11 -12.94 36.79
N LEU A 744 13.66 -13.24 35.60
CA LEU A 744 13.78 -12.32 34.47
C LEU A 744 12.45 -11.77 33.96
N THR A 745 11.38 -12.57 34.06
CA THR A 745 10.00 -12.27 33.67
C THR A 745 9.17 -11.70 34.83
N TRP A 746 9.68 -11.76 36.05
CA TRP A 746 8.96 -11.44 37.29
C TRP A 746 7.66 -12.26 37.46
N ALA A 747 7.66 -13.50 36.98
CA ALA A 747 6.53 -14.41 37.07
C ALA A 747 6.37 -14.99 38.49
N HIS A 748 7.48 -15.22 39.21
CA HIS A 748 7.44 -15.86 40.53
C HIS A 748 7.09 -14.91 41.67
N ARG A 749 7.48 -13.63 41.56
CA ARG A 749 7.11 -12.55 42.50
C ARG A 749 7.45 -12.82 43.98
N PHE A 750 8.54 -13.54 44.26
CA PHE A 750 9.03 -13.81 45.63
C PHE A 750 9.53 -12.56 46.40
N GLY A 751 9.42 -11.36 45.82
CA GLY A 751 9.84 -10.11 46.43
C GLY A 751 9.70 -8.93 45.47
N PRO A 752 10.20 -7.74 45.86
CA PRO A 752 10.30 -6.61 44.94
C PRO A 752 11.18 -7.00 43.74
N ARG A 753 10.87 -6.40 42.59
CA ARG A 753 11.56 -6.72 41.35
C ARG A 753 13.03 -6.32 41.39
N GLY A 754 13.93 -7.22 41.01
CA GLY A 754 15.39 -7.04 41.13
C GLY A 754 16.05 -6.24 40.00
N HIS A 755 15.33 -6.04 38.89
CA HIS A 755 15.78 -5.35 37.67
C HIS A 755 14.62 -4.62 36.98
N GLU A 756 14.94 -3.75 36.02
CA GLU A 756 13.99 -2.91 35.29
C GLU A 756 13.69 -3.42 33.88
N ALA A 757 14.70 -3.96 33.20
CA ALA A 757 14.59 -4.43 31.83
C ALA A 757 15.62 -5.51 31.52
N VAL A 758 15.39 -6.25 30.45
CA VAL A 758 16.37 -7.13 29.81
C VAL A 758 16.48 -6.68 28.35
N SER A 759 17.69 -6.47 27.84
CA SER A 759 17.92 -6.17 26.43
C SER A 759 18.69 -7.29 25.75
N ALA A 760 18.31 -7.59 24.51
CA ALA A 760 19.05 -8.44 23.60
C ALA A 760 19.51 -7.59 22.40
N ARG A 761 20.80 -7.65 22.06
CA ARG A 761 21.37 -7.04 20.85
C ARG A 761 22.06 -8.10 20.02
N LEU A 762 21.66 -8.24 18.76
CA LEU A 762 22.32 -9.08 17.79
C LEU A 762 23.36 -8.25 17.04
N LEU A 763 24.63 -8.59 17.21
CA LEU A 763 25.76 -7.90 16.60
C LEU A 763 26.29 -8.72 15.41
N GLY A 764 26.51 -8.08 14.27
CA GLY A 764 27.17 -8.69 13.13
C GLY A 764 28.67 -8.90 13.38
N ALA A 765 29.33 -9.63 12.48
CA ALA A 765 30.79 -9.87 12.55
C ALA A 765 31.64 -8.58 12.55
N ASP A 766 31.11 -7.49 11.99
CA ASP A 766 31.72 -6.15 11.98
C ASP A 766 31.42 -5.33 13.25
N GLY A 767 30.70 -5.91 14.22
CA GLY A 767 30.31 -5.27 15.47
C GLY A 767 29.09 -4.35 15.36
N ARG A 768 28.49 -4.20 14.17
CA ARG A 768 27.27 -3.38 14.01
C ARG A 768 26.07 -4.07 14.63
N THR A 769 25.17 -3.29 15.24
CA THR A 769 23.88 -3.82 15.70
C THR A 769 23.00 -4.13 14.49
N LEU A 770 22.66 -5.41 14.31
CA LEU A 770 21.72 -5.89 13.29
C LEU A 770 20.27 -5.78 13.77
N SER A 771 20.05 -6.07 15.05
CA SER A 771 18.73 -6.02 15.68
C SER A 771 18.87 -5.86 17.20
N GLU A 772 17.86 -5.27 17.82
CA GLU A 772 17.74 -5.18 19.27
C GLU A 772 16.29 -5.37 19.71
N HIS A 773 16.11 -5.98 20.89
CA HIS A 773 14.80 -6.14 21.51
C HIS A 773 14.89 -6.04 23.02
N TRP A 774 13.83 -5.51 23.64
CA TRP A 774 13.80 -5.21 25.06
C TRP A 774 12.57 -5.86 25.70
N HIS A 775 12.74 -6.37 26.91
CA HIS A 775 11.66 -6.90 27.73
C HIS A 775 11.59 -6.14 29.05
N PHE A 776 10.39 -5.71 29.42
CA PHE A 776 10.10 -4.99 30.66
C PHE A 776 9.14 -5.83 31.53
N PRO A 777 9.63 -6.58 32.52
CA PRO A 777 8.83 -7.59 33.27
C PRO A 777 7.69 -7.03 34.14
N GLY A 778 7.47 -5.72 34.16
CA GLY A 778 6.26 -5.12 34.75
C GLY A 778 5.66 -4.05 33.87
N GLY A 779 5.90 -4.12 32.55
CA GLY A 779 5.46 -3.13 31.57
C GLY A 779 6.42 -1.95 31.41
N LEU A 780 6.47 -1.44 30.18
CA LEU A 780 7.26 -0.25 29.82
C LEU A 780 6.74 1.01 30.52
N LEU A 781 5.41 1.20 30.53
CA LEU A 781 4.71 2.40 31.00
C LEU A 781 4.31 2.40 32.48
N ARG A 782 4.84 1.46 33.26
CA ARG A 782 4.46 1.29 34.67
C ARG A 782 4.66 2.56 35.51
N PRO A 783 3.79 2.83 36.49
CA PRO A 783 3.97 3.94 37.42
C PRO A 783 5.11 3.65 38.41
N GLY A 784 5.67 4.72 39.00
CA GLY A 784 6.61 4.63 40.12
C GLY A 784 8.05 4.23 39.76
N ARG A 785 8.43 4.24 38.47
CA ARG A 785 9.85 4.16 38.08
C ARG A 785 10.59 5.43 38.52
N GLU A 786 11.85 5.28 38.94
CA GLU A 786 12.74 6.42 39.18
C GLU A 786 12.85 7.29 37.93
N ALA A 787 13.02 8.61 38.13
CA ALA A 787 13.05 9.56 37.03
C ALA A 787 14.15 9.24 36.00
N ALA A 788 13.79 9.34 34.73
CA ALA A 788 14.73 9.24 33.62
C ALA A 788 15.68 10.46 33.63
N GLN A 789 16.95 10.25 33.28
CA GLN A 789 17.97 11.29 33.19
C GLN A 789 18.64 11.20 31.82
N LEU A 790 18.32 12.18 30.97
CA LEU A 790 18.72 12.23 29.58
C LEU A 790 19.33 13.60 29.28
N GLN A 791 20.45 13.59 28.57
CA GLN A 791 21.09 14.78 28.02
C GLN A 791 21.01 14.70 26.50
N ALA A 792 20.88 15.86 25.85
CA ALA A 792 20.86 15.98 24.40
C ALA A 792 21.80 17.11 23.99
N ASP A 793 22.68 16.82 23.04
CA ASP A 793 23.48 17.80 22.32
C ASP A 793 23.14 17.72 20.84
N ALA A 794 23.17 18.84 20.12
CA ALA A 794 22.71 18.88 18.74
C ALA A 794 23.61 19.71 17.84
N GLN A 795 23.93 19.15 16.69
CA GLN A 795 24.79 19.75 15.69
C GLN A 795 24.09 19.77 14.34
N ALA A 796 24.05 20.93 13.69
CA ALA A 796 23.63 21.02 12.29
C ALA A 796 24.73 20.45 11.39
N LEU A 797 24.36 19.54 10.47
CA LEU A 797 25.27 18.94 9.50
C LEU A 797 25.20 19.62 8.12
N GLY A 798 24.27 20.57 7.94
CA GLY A 798 24.02 21.26 6.67
C GLY A 798 22.92 20.59 5.83
N HIS A 799 22.47 21.28 4.78
CA HIS A 799 21.44 20.80 3.82
C HIS A 799 20.15 20.26 4.47
N GLY A 800 19.73 20.82 5.60
CA GLY A 800 18.52 20.40 6.30
C GLY A 800 18.66 19.06 7.04
N VAL A 801 19.90 18.67 7.37
CA VAL A 801 20.20 17.53 8.25
C VAL A 801 20.86 18.04 9.53
N ALA A 802 20.44 17.48 10.65
CA ALA A 802 21.05 17.68 11.95
C ALA A 802 21.30 16.32 12.62
N GLU A 803 22.24 16.28 13.55
CA GLU A 803 22.49 15.13 14.41
C GLU A 803 22.23 15.54 15.86
N VAL A 804 21.47 14.72 16.57
CA VAL A 804 21.21 14.87 18.01
C VAL A 804 21.88 13.71 18.71
N THR A 805 22.89 14.01 19.52
CA THR A 805 23.57 13.05 20.38
C THR A 805 22.90 13.03 21.75
N LEU A 806 22.35 11.88 22.10
CA LEU A 806 21.69 11.64 23.37
C LEU A 806 22.60 10.84 24.30
N ARG A 807 22.63 11.20 25.58
CA ARG A 807 23.33 10.46 26.62
C ARG A 807 22.40 10.19 27.80
N ALA A 808 22.26 8.92 28.16
CA ALA A 808 21.40 8.50 29.26
C ALA A 808 22.25 8.23 30.52
N GLU A 809 21.88 8.82 31.66
CA GLU A 809 22.50 8.50 32.97
C GLU A 809 21.74 7.40 33.71
N THR A 810 20.44 7.30 33.45
CA THR A 810 19.56 6.21 33.90
C THR A 810 18.92 5.52 32.70
N LEU A 811 18.22 4.41 32.93
CA LEU A 811 17.47 3.72 31.89
C LEU A 811 16.35 4.64 31.34
N CYS A 812 16.44 4.98 30.06
CA CYS A 812 15.50 5.86 29.37
C CYS A 812 14.73 5.06 28.31
N PRO A 813 13.51 4.57 28.60
CA PRO A 813 12.68 3.88 27.62
C PRO A 813 12.03 4.86 26.62
N ALA A 814 11.68 4.39 25.42
CA ALA A 814 10.82 5.09 24.47
C ALA A 814 11.23 6.56 24.21
N VAL A 815 12.53 6.79 24.03
CA VAL A 815 13.12 8.09 23.72
C VAL A 815 12.69 8.52 22.33
N HIS A 816 12.11 9.71 22.21
CA HIS A 816 11.59 10.27 20.96
C HIS A 816 11.74 11.78 20.94
N PHE A 817 11.40 12.42 19.81
CA PHE A 817 11.63 13.84 19.60
C PHE A 817 10.31 14.58 19.36
N ASP A 818 10.25 15.81 19.87
CA ASP A 818 9.28 16.81 19.44
C ASP A 818 10.05 18.04 18.95
N VAL A 819 10.36 18.03 17.66
CA VAL A 819 11.15 19.07 16.98
C VAL A 819 10.36 19.54 15.75
N PRO A 820 9.57 20.61 15.88
CA PRO A 820 8.71 21.09 14.80
C PRO A 820 9.45 21.32 13.48
N GLY A 821 8.95 20.73 12.40
CA GLY A 821 9.53 20.83 11.06
C GLY A 821 10.67 19.84 10.79
N TRP A 822 10.94 18.91 11.71
CA TRP A 822 11.96 17.87 11.57
C TRP A 822 11.36 16.48 11.81
N VAL A 823 11.93 15.47 11.17
CA VAL A 823 11.65 14.04 11.41
C VAL A 823 12.96 13.34 11.75
N ALA A 824 12.94 12.45 12.75
CA ALA A 824 14.11 11.67 13.10
C ALA A 824 14.16 10.35 12.32
N ASP A 825 15.37 9.92 11.96
CA ASP A 825 15.61 8.63 11.28
C ASP A 825 15.25 7.43 12.18
N ASP A 826 15.24 7.63 13.50
CA ASP A 826 14.75 6.66 14.48
C ASP A 826 14.15 7.32 15.73
N GLU A 827 13.03 6.80 16.23
CA GLU A 827 12.30 7.29 17.41
C GLU A 827 11.72 6.16 18.24
N PHE A 828 11.36 6.46 19.49
CA PHE A 828 10.79 5.51 20.45
C PHE A 828 11.73 4.32 20.75
N PHE A 829 13.05 4.53 20.71
CA PHE A 829 14.04 3.52 21.13
C PHE A 829 14.30 3.59 22.64
N HIS A 830 14.95 2.58 23.20
CA HIS A 830 15.38 2.57 24.60
C HIS A 830 16.89 2.84 24.69
N LEU A 831 17.32 3.56 25.73
CA LEU A 831 18.73 3.78 26.04
C LEU A 831 19.06 3.19 27.41
N ALA A 832 20.12 2.39 27.45
CA ALA A 832 20.67 1.86 28.69
C ALA A 832 21.37 2.97 29.51
N PRO A 833 21.53 2.79 30.84
CA PRO A 833 22.34 3.68 31.66
C PRO A 833 23.78 3.77 31.14
N GLY A 834 24.29 4.99 30.94
CA GLY A 834 25.61 5.27 30.41
C GLY A 834 25.70 5.22 28.88
N GLU A 835 24.64 4.84 28.17
CA GLU A 835 24.63 4.75 26.72
C GLU A 835 24.61 6.13 26.05
N THR A 836 25.30 6.25 24.92
CA THR A 836 25.24 7.40 24.03
C THR A 836 24.78 6.97 22.65
N ARG A 837 23.84 7.71 22.06
CA ARG A 837 23.27 7.42 20.75
C ARG A 837 23.10 8.71 19.94
N ALA A 838 23.66 8.72 18.74
CA ALA A 838 23.42 9.78 17.76
C ALA A 838 22.22 9.43 16.89
N VAL A 839 21.32 10.39 16.67
CA VAL A 839 20.16 10.26 15.80
C VAL A 839 20.14 11.41 14.81
N ARG A 840 19.97 11.09 13.53
CA ARG A 840 19.83 12.10 12.48
C ARG A 840 18.40 12.59 12.41
N LEU A 841 18.24 13.91 12.33
CA LEU A 841 16.99 14.60 12.06
C LEU A 841 17.07 15.23 10.67
N ARG A 842 15.98 15.15 9.93
CA ARG A 842 15.83 15.72 8.58
C ARG A 842 14.70 16.74 8.57
N ALA A 843 14.94 17.89 7.98
CA ALA A 843 13.91 18.90 7.82
C ALA A 843 12.82 18.43 6.84
N ILE A 844 11.56 18.66 7.21
CA ILE A 844 10.37 18.30 6.44
C ILE A 844 10.02 19.46 5.48
N ASP A 845 9.51 19.15 4.28
CA ASP A 845 9.00 20.13 3.30
C ASP A 845 10.04 21.19 2.85
N LEU A 846 11.28 20.76 2.57
CA LEU A 846 12.30 21.60 1.92
C LEU A 846 11.99 21.79 0.42
N ALA A 847 10.97 22.60 0.10
CA ALA A 847 10.87 23.14 -1.25
C ALA A 847 12.15 23.98 -1.54
N PRO A 848 12.67 24.02 -2.78
CA PRO A 848 13.95 24.67 -3.12
C PRO A 848 14.06 26.15 -2.68
N SER A 849 12.93 26.82 -2.45
CA SER A 849 12.84 28.23 -2.04
C SER A 849 12.59 28.45 -0.54
N LYS A 850 12.40 27.40 0.27
CA LYS A 850 12.10 27.52 1.71
C LYS A 850 13.38 27.49 2.57
N ARG A 851 13.42 28.36 3.58
CA ARG A 851 14.46 28.33 4.62
C ARG A 851 14.33 27.07 5.46
N ILE A 852 15.46 26.46 5.80
CA ILE A 852 15.53 25.33 6.73
C ILE A 852 14.91 25.76 8.08
N PRO A 853 13.95 24.99 8.64
CA PRO A 853 13.38 25.30 9.95
C PRO A 853 14.46 25.35 11.04
N PRO A 854 14.37 26.24 12.04
CA PRO A 854 15.33 26.25 13.13
C PRO A 854 15.28 24.92 13.90
N LEU A 855 16.43 24.38 14.28
CA LEU A 855 16.52 23.18 15.12
C LEU A 855 16.22 23.54 16.58
N ARG A 856 14.93 23.64 16.90
CA ARG A 856 14.41 23.96 18.24
C ARG A 856 13.30 22.98 18.59
N GLY A 857 13.45 22.30 19.72
CA GLY A 857 12.49 21.32 20.21
C GLY A 857 13.03 20.59 21.42
N CYS A 858 12.59 19.36 21.64
CA CYS A 858 13.04 18.57 22.77
C CYS A 858 13.14 17.07 22.47
N ALA A 859 14.00 16.39 23.22
CA ALA A 859 13.96 14.95 23.40
C ALA A 859 13.09 14.62 24.62
N LEU A 860 12.30 13.55 24.48
CA LEU A 860 11.28 13.13 25.43
C LEU A 860 11.43 11.64 25.73
N ALA A 861 11.05 11.24 26.94
CA ALA A 861 10.97 9.85 27.39
C ALA A 861 10.01 9.78 28.60
N PRO A 862 9.27 8.67 28.81
CA PRO A 862 8.49 8.48 30.02
C PRO A 862 9.35 8.59 31.28
N GLY A 863 8.86 9.35 32.26
CA GLY A 863 9.52 9.50 33.56
C GLY A 863 10.58 10.61 33.63
N LEU A 864 10.81 11.38 32.56
CA LEU A 864 11.60 12.62 32.67
C LEU A 864 10.88 13.64 33.58
N SER A 865 11.65 14.41 34.36
CA SER A 865 11.12 15.53 35.15
C SER A 865 10.66 16.72 34.30
N GLY A 866 11.12 16.78 33.05
CA GLY A 866 10.71 17.73 32.02
C GLY A 866 11.39 17.44 30.68
N PRO A 867 10.98 18.12 29.60
CA PRO A 867 11.59 17.94 28.27
C PRO A 867 13.08 18.30 28.24
N VAL A 868 13.89 17.51 27.53
CA VAL A 868 15.32 17.80 27.34
C VAL A 868 15.48 18.68 26.11
N VAL A 869 15.78 19.95 26.31
CA VAL A 869 15.81 20.95 25.23
C VAL A 869 16.94 20.66 24.24
N ILE A 870 16.59 20.66 22.96
CA ILE A 870 17.52 20.58 21.83
C ILE A 870 17.76 22.00 21.32
N LYS A 871 19.00 22.48 21.41
CA LYS A 871 19.42 23.78 20.86
C LYS A 871 20.57 23.57 19.89
N GLY A 872 20.30 23.63 18.58
CA GLY A 872 21.37 23.70 17.59
C GLY A 872 21.97 25.11 17.52
N GLY A 873 23.31 25.20 17.48
CA GLY A 873 23.98 26.38 16.93
C GLY A 873 23.57 26.56 15.46
N THR A 874 23.28 27.80 15.05
CA THR A 874 22.88 28.15 13.68
C THR A 874 23.94 27.79 12.65
#